data_AF-A0A2S1L919-F1
#
_entry.id   AF-A0A2S1L919-F1
#
_cell.length_a   1.000
_cell.length_b   1.000
_cell.length_c   1.000
_cell.angle_alpha   90.00
_cell.angle_beta   90.00
_cell.angle_gamma   90.00
#
_symmetry.space_group_name_H-M   'P 1'
#
loop_
_entity.id
_entity.type
_entity.pdbx_description
1 polymer ?
#
loop_
_entity_poly.entity_id
_entity_poly.type
_entity_poly.pdbx_seq_one_letter_code
_entity_poly.pdbx_strand_id
1 'polypeptide(L)'
;MDTATTPAVPKTYIAEWIKLDFFNNSNLKTDIQNRISNNIEVEFITSLQDMKGDNKDNFGIPFSDITLLAMAYFYSEIFTDKIKDEYYTLEMVKGFFDANNFTPYTAIHEIDVVFVSMKDAPYFKHCWLIIQSAWFFNSSYFGHHQHIDYVNHYISTGEKLLIENYNFDRNYLEKKYGDIDSRKSKRIPINGFTLVNQWYYGILFLICSELKLSTKHFVISTKHDRIYNPLVKTSRQLRMLAPFKIIECDIKSAFPTFLDIEAGATLKDHVYNNLMKAKKITRGEAKILFNSVCNSGKYKSIKETTAFFMDCGYTPEQCKILISLTHDSNRKFIFAMTEYESLAINNFATMNDLKHGARLHDAIIFIDDKNRPQILQVPPNCDFGIKELNRPILKEYFKVSNKRLNFAYINSIPRGLNLISKLDFAKPEVKGISNGFKFYKSKFEYISASFNLNEYNIDYYQFIGKCTIMFNTLLALNNSSYLNPVHRFLILRHIRQHSNYIFNVRALQSKFKAINPSLIISKSRDYDITENMTFKKKIDFLNAMNEAKKLVTINCNYLELFDLMLERLTNNDFSYIDNTVFTGHKKNNLLSYAIVRTFNILCTGRSRTKRKTVKSEPLYLAPIKRLTLKSISLKKQQQNAFIKKGIAKYEKELIALNKLVCNREKAKHLFIILCDVAGQNTDLNIKKDAQIITELKIDLLRLIDKTEYLDCSAGEIEFDSRYKFIKPKEIPVISDIENIFETDLSNSIFNQIDIEEANDRGETFFNEYLKFHGLEKVCKTAILSEKPIEKYKLPEINFD
;
A
#
# COMPACT_ATOMS: atom_id res chain seq x y z
N MET A 1 -4.33 47.46 -31.21
CA MET A 1 -2.87 47.26 -31.12
C MET A 1 -2.62 46.48 -29.84
N ASP A 2 -2.85 45.17 -29.89
CA ASP A 2 -2.50 44.25 -28.80
C ASP A 2 -1.15 43.64 -29.14
N THR A 3 -0.08 44.18 -28.56
CA THR A 3 1.19 43.46 -28.49
C THR A 3 1.21 42.73 -27.17
N ALA A 4 0.79 41.47 -27.22
CA ALA A 4 1.06 40.50 -26.18
C ALA A 4 2.58 40.50 -25.93
N THR A 5 2.98 41.09 -24.82
CA THR A 5 4.32 40.92 -24.27
C THR A 5 4.46 39.44 -23.96
N THR A 6 5.14 38.72 -24.85
CA THR A 6 5.62 37.38 -24.56
C THR A 6 6.43 37.50 -23.25
N PRO A 7 6.06 36.80 -22.17
CA PRO A 7 6.81 36.90 -20.93
C PRO A 7 8.26 36.53 -21.22
N ALA A 8 9.18 37.46 -20.96
CA ALA A 8 10.60 37.28 -21.23
C ALA A 8 11.07 35.98 -20.57
N VAL A 9 11.53 35.02 -21.39
CA VAL A 9 12.08 33.76 -20.89
C VAL A 9 13.26 34.11 -19.97
N PRO A 10 13.29 33.62 -18.71
CA PRO A 10 14.40 33.87 -17.81
C PRO A 10 15.73 33.52 -18.48
N LYS A 11 16.71 34.44 -18.46
CA LYS A 11 18.01 34.24 -19.09
C LYS A 11 18.76 33.12 -18.34
N THR A 12 18.92 31.96 -18.97
CA THR A 12 19.70 30.85 -18.42
C THR A 12 21.19 31.06 -18.68
N TYR A 13 22.02 30.91 -17.65
CA TYR A 13 23.47 31.11 -17.72
C TYR A 13 24.21 29.78 -17.84
N ILE A 14 23.81 28.93 -18.79
CA ILE A 14 24.44 27.63 -19.03
C ILE A 14 25.41 27.76 -20.20
N ALA A 15 26.69 27.43 -19.95
CA ALA A 15 27.70 27.39 -21.00
C ALA A 15 27.39 26.27 -22.00
N GLU A 16 27.71 26.48 -23.28
CA GLU A 16 27.36 25.54 -24.36
C GLU A 16 27.90 24.12 -24.12
N TRP A 17 29.13 24.00 -23.61
CA TRP A 17 29.75 22.70 -23.29
C TRP A 17 29.17 21.98 -22.06
N ILE A 18 28.27 22.63 -21.30
CA ILE A 18 27.53 22.00 -20.20
C ILE A 18 26.16 21.51 -20.69
N LYS A 19 25.62 22.12 -21.75
CA LYS A 19 24.36 21.64 -22.34
C LYS A 19 24.57 20.21 -22.78
N LEU A 20 23.67 19.34 -22.36
CA LEU A 20 23.69 17.94 -22.75
C LEU A 20 22.62 17.76 -23.83
N ASP A 21 22.97 17.12 -24.95
CA ASP A 21 22.07 16.97 -26.10
C ASP A 21 21.11 15.78 -25.96
N PHE A 22 20.44 15.66 -24.81
CA PHE A 22 19.45 14.59 -24.57
C PHE A 22 18.02 14.98 -24.98
N PHE A 23 17.88 16.01 -25.83
CA PHE A 23 16.60 16.55 -26.29
C PHE A 23 16.20 16.00 -27.67
N ASN A 24 14.94 16.28 -28.05
CA ASN A 24 14.15 15.72 -29.17
C ASN A 24 14.76 15.83 -30.60
N ASN A 25 15.95 16.40 -30.74
CA ASN A 25 16.70 16.58 -31.98
C ASN A 25 17.87 15.58 -32.14
N SER A 26 18.27 14.88 -31.09
CA SER A 26 19.25 13.78 -31.16
C SER A 26 18.53 12.44 -31.40
N ASN A 27 19.12 11.54 -32.19
CA ASN A 27 18.65 10.16 -32.27
C ASN A 27 19.17 9.37 -31.06
N LEU A 28 18.80 9.82 -29.85
CA LEU A 28 19.27 9.32 -28.56
C LEU A 28 19.12 7.80 -28.43
N LYS A 29 18.04 7.24 -28.97
CA LYS A 29 17.82 5.80 -29.05
C LYS A 29 18.98 5.10 -29.78
N THR A 30 19.31 5.56 -30.99
CA THR A 30 20.38 4.97 -31.80
C THR A 30 21.73 5.09 -31.10
N ASP A 31 22.01 6.24 -30.49
CA ASP A 31 23.27 6.45 -29.77
C ASP A 31 23.42 5.53 -28.56
N ILE A 32 22.34 5.31 -27.80
CA ILE A 32 22.32 4.37 -26.67
C ILE A 32 22.49 2.94 -27.18
N GLN A 33 21.73 2.54 -28.21
CA GLN A 33 21.76 1.19 -28.76
C GLN A 33 23.13 0.82 -29.32
N ASN A 34 23.79 1.74 -30.02
CA ASN A 34 25.13 1.54 -30.56
C ASN A 34 26.21 1.39 -29.47
N ARG A 35 25.92 1.80 -28.24
CA ARG A 35 26.82 1.67 -27.08
C ARG A 35 26.58 0.41 -26.26
N ILE A 36 25.47 -0.30 -26.48
CA ILE A 36 25.24 -1.56 -25.80
C ILE A 36 26.23 -2.59 -26.36
N SER A 37 27.15 -3.04 -25.51
CA SER A 37 28.18 -4.00 -25.84
C SER A 37 28.30 -5.05 -24.73
N ASN A 38 28.95 -6.19 -25.02
CA ASN A 38 29.24 -7.20 -23.99
C ASN A 38 30.22 -6.68 -22.90
N ASN A 39 30.91 -5.56 -23.14
CA ASN A 39 31.88 -4.95 -22.23
C ASN A 39 31.38 -3.64 -21.62
N ILE A 40 30.08 -3.33 -21.75
CA ILE A 40 29.49 -2.06 -21.31
C ILE A 40 29.80 -1.73 -19.84
N GLU A 41 29.88 -2.75 -18.99
CA GLU A 41 30.28 -2.60 -17.59
C GLU A 41 31.69 -1.97 -17.45
N VAL A 42 32.67 -2.51 -18.16
CA VAL A 42 34.06 -2.06 -18.14
C VAL A 42 34.19 -0.69 -18.82
N GLU A 43 33.51 -0.49 -19.94
CA GLU A 43 33.50 0.78 -20.67
C GLU A 43 32.91 1.91 -19.83
N PHE A 44 31.79 1.65 -19.14
CA PHE A 44 31.14 2.61 -18.27
C PHE A 44 32.05 3.04 -17.12
N ILE A 45 32.65 2.10 -16.40
CA ILE A 45 33.50 2.43 -15.24
C ILE A 45 34.83 3.03 -15.65
N THR A 46 35.47 2.53 -16.71
CA THR A 46 36.70 3.14 -17.23
C THR A 46 36.45 4.58 -17.63
N SER A 47 35.31 4.83 -18.28
CA SER A 47 34.96 6.19 -18.70
C SER A 47 34.65 7.10 -17.52
N LEU A 48 33.98 6.56 -16.50
CA LEU A 48 33.64 7.27 -15.29
C LEU A 48 34.88 7.61 -14.44
N GLN A 49 35.91 6.76 -14.44
CA GLN A 49 37.23 7.05 -13.84
C GLN A 49 38.02 8.13 -14.59
N ASP A 50 37.66 8.41 -15.85
CA ASP A 50 38.29 9.42 -16.69
C ASP A 50 37.39 10.65 -16.91
N MET A 51 36.41 10.88 -16.02
CA MET A 51 35.45 11.98 -16.14
C MET A 51 36.13 13.35 -16.18
N LYS A 52 35.77 14.15 -17.19
CA LYS A 52 36.25 15.52 -17.37
C LYS A 52 35.83 16.43 -16.22
N GLY A 53 36.79 17.14 -15.63
CA GLY A 53 36.58 18.12 -14.55
C GLY A 53 36.80 19.57 -15.01
N ASP A 54 37.11 20.46 -14.06
CA ASP A 54 37.35 21.90 -14.31
C ASP A 54 38.78 22.23 -14.77
N ASN A 55 39.64 21.23 -14.96
CA ASN A 55 40.97 21.41 -15.53
C ASN A 55 40.89 21.53 -17.06
N LYS A 56 41.27 22.70 -17.59
CA LYS A 56 41.22 23.00 -19.03
C LYS A 56 42.32 22.30 -19.83
N ASP A 57 43.42 21.94 -19.19
CA ASP A 57 44.62 21.42 -19.84
C ASP A 57 44.57 19.88 -19.99
N ASN A 58 43.59 19.23 -19.38
CA ASN A 58 43.42 17.77 -19.43
C ASN A 58 42.21 17.35 -20.27
N PHE A 59 42.45 16.40 -21.18
CA PHE A 59 41.41 15.71 -21.93
C PHE A 59 40.86 14.56 -21.06
N GLY A 60 39.68 14.77 -20.48
CA GLY A 60 38.87 13.70 -19.88
C GLY A 60 37.59 13.50 -20.70
N ILE A 61 36.86 12.43 -20.38
CA ILE A 61 35.62 12.09 -21.08
C ILE A 61 34.50 13.04 -20.64
N PRO A 62 33.80 13.70 -21.58
CA PRO A 62 32.65 14.55 -21.28
C PRO A 62 31.57 13.82 -20.49
N PHE A 63 30.91 14.54 -19.59
CA PHE A 63 29.81 13.98 -18.79
C PHE A 63 28.62 13.52 -19.64
N SER A 64 28.41 14.14 -20.81
CA SER A 64 27.41 13.70 -21.79
C SER A 64 27.66 12.27 -22.27
N ASP A 65 28.91 11.94 -22.62
CA ASP A 65 29.29 10.60 -23.07
C ASP A 65 29.17 9.56 -21.94
N ILE A 66 29.57 9.94 -20.73
CA ILE A 66 29.39 9.10 -19.53
C ILE A 66 27.90 8.85 -19.26
N THR A 67 27.05 9.84 -19.50
CA THR A 67 25.59 9.68 -19.34
C THR A 67 25.02 8.73 -20.39
N LEU A 68 25.46 8.81 -21.64
CA LEU A 68 25.06 7.85 -22.69
C LEU A 68 25.48 6.42 -22.32
N LEU A 69 26.69 6.23 -21.81
CA LEU A 69 27.16 4.95 -21.30
C LEU A 69 26.35 4.48 -20.09
N ALA A 70 25.98 5.38 -19.17
CA ALA A 70 25.11 5.05 -18.05
C ALA A 70 23.72 4.59 -18.51
N MET A 71 23.14 5.23 -19.53
CA MET A 71 21.88 4.82 -20.13
C MET A 71 22.01 3.47 -20.85
N ALA A 72 23.10 3.24 -21.59
CA ALA A 72 23.37 1.94 -22.21
C ALA A 72 23.51 0.82 -21.16
N TYR A 73 24.30 1.06 -20.10
CA TYR A 73 24.43 0.15 -18.95
C TYR A 73 23.10 -0.11 -18.26
N PHE A 74 22.25 0.92 -18.13
CA PHE A 74 20.90 0.77 -17.57
C PHE A 74 20.07 -0.21 -18.40
N TYR A 75 20.02 -0.05 -19.72
CA TYR A 75 19.21 -0.91 -20.59
C TYR A 75 19.78 -2.31 -20.77
N SER A 76 21.09 -2.50 -20.62
CA SER A 76 21.72 -3.82 -20.75
C SER A 76 21.72 -4.61 -19.43
N GLU A 77 22.03 -3.97 -18.30
CA GLU A 77 22.30 -4.66 -17.04
C GLU A 77 21.24 -4.47 -15.95
N ILE A 78 20.49 -3.37 -15.96
CA ILE A 78 19.58 -2.99 -14.86
C ILE A 78 18.11 -3.22 -15.23
N PHE A 79 17.71 -2.83 -16.45
CA PHE A 79 16.33 -2.88 -16.89
C PHE A 79 15.91 -4.30 -17.26
N THR A 80 14.82 -4.80 -16.67
CA THR A 80 14.42 -6.22 -16.85
C THR A 80 13.21 -6.43 -17.75
N ASP A 81 12.51 -5.36 -18.13
CA ASP A 81 11.27 -5.44 -18.93
C ASP A 81 11.56 -5.25 -20.42
N LYS A 82 10.56 -5.47 -21.27
CA LYS A 82 10.64 -5.20 -22.69
C LYS A 82 10.80 -3.70 -22.94
N ILE A 83 11.93 -3.32 -23.53
CA ILE A 83 12.22 -1.93 -23.88
C ILE A 83 11.26 -1.46 -24.99
N LYS A 84 10.67 -0.28 -24.81
CA LYS A 84 9.82 0.40 -25.79
C LYS A 84 10.52 1.66 -26.29
N ASP A 85 10.14 2.12 -27.48
CA ASP A 85 10.76 3.31 -28.09
C ASP A 85 10.59 4.57 -27.24
N GLU A 86 9.42 4.75 -26.64
CA GLU A 86 9.12 5.86 -25.71
C GLU A 86 9.98 5.85 -24.43
N TYR A 87 10.70 4.75 -24.13
CA TYR A 87 11.53 4.65 -22.93
C TYR A 87 12.90 5.30 -23.13
N TYR A 88 13.42 5.44 -24.36
CA TYR A 88 14.74 6.00 -24.66
C TYR A 88 14.83 7.53 -24.45
N THR A 89 14.52 7.98 -23.24
CA THR A 89 14.66 9.37 -22.79
C THR A 89 15.28 9.40 -21.40
N LEU A 90 16.02 10.46 -21.10
CA LEU A 90 16.63 10.65 -19.79
C LEU A 90 15.60 10.73 -18.66
N GLU A 91 14.45 11.36 -18.94
CA GLU A 91 13.33 11.48 -17.99
C GLU A 91 12.72 10.12 -17.64
N MET A 92 12.54 9.22 -18.62
CA MET A 92 12.03 7.87 -18.35
C MET A 92 13.01 7.02 -17.56
N VAL A 93 14.30 7.01 -17.92
CA VAL A 93 15.33 6.26 -17.17
C VAL A 93 15.41 6.75 -15.73
N LYS A 94 15.41 8.07 -15.52
CA LYS A 94 15.33 8.65 -14.18
C LYS A 94 14.06 8.23 -13.44
N GLY A 95 12.90 8.31 -14.09
CA GLY A 95 11.63 7.91 -13.49
C GLY A 95 11.64 6.45 -13.04
N PHE A 96 12.25 5.55 -13.81
CA PHE A 96 12.40 4.15 -13.40
C PHE A 96 13.26 4.02 -12.14
N PHE A 97 14.38 4.75 -12.08
CA PHE A 97 15.21 4.82 -10.87
C PHE A 97 14.49 5.40 -9.66
N ASP A 98 13.62 6.41 -9.84
CA ASP A 98 12.83 6.98 -8.76
C ASP A 98 11.75 5.99 -8.27
N ALA A 99 11.14 5.23 -9.19
CA ALA A 99 10.12 4.24 -8.88
C ALA A 99 10.66 3.00 -8.17
N ASN A 100 11.89 2.55 -8.48
CA ASN A 100 12.51 1.38 -7.88
C ASN A 100 13.99 1.58 -7.51
N ASN A 101 14.25 2.50 -6.57
CA ASN A 101 15.60 2.80 -6.12
C ASN A 101 16.16 1.73 -5.16
N PHE A 102 17.24 1.03 -5.56
CA PHE A 102 18.02 0.14 -4.68
C PHE A 102 19.14 0.84 -3.92
N THR A 103 19.43 2.11 -4.22
CA THR A 103 20.44 2.88 -3.48
C THR A 103 19.91 3.39 -2.13
N PRO A 104 20.80 3.69 -1.17
CA PRO A 104 20.39 4.39 0.04
C PRO A 104 20.00 5.86 -0.22
N TYR A 105 20.33 6.41 -1.38
CA TYR A 105 20.17 7.83 -1.68
C TYR A 105 18.72 8.27 -1.85
N THR A 106 18.55 9.58 -1.79
CA THR A 106 17.26 10.25 -1.98
C THR A 106 17.42 11.34 -3.03
N ALA A 107 16.63 11.27 -4.10
CA ALA A 107 16.49 12.35 -5.07
C ALA A 107 15.77 13.55 -4.45
N ILE A 108 16.13 14.77 -4.89
CA ILE A 108 15.42 15.99 -4.51
C ILE A 108 14.12 16.13 -5.31
N HIS A 109 14.14 15.78 -6.59
CA HIS A 109 12.97 15.79 -7.46
C HIS A 109 12.73 14.38 -7.96
N GLU A 110 11.57 13.81 -7.71
CA GLU A 110 11.16 12.49 -8.23
C GLU A 110 10.29 12.67 -9.48
N ILE A 111 10.37 11.71 -10.41
CA ILE A 111 9.53 11.63 -11.61
C ILE A 111 8.71 10.34 -11.53
N ASP A 112 7.39 10.50 -11.57
CA ASP A 112 6.48 9.40 -11.43
C ASP A 112 6.15 8.76 -12.80
N VAL A 113 6.77 7.62 -13.09
CA VAL A 113 6.51 6.81 -14.29
C VAL A 113 5.94 5.44 -13.93
N VAL A 114 5.64 4.59 -14.92
CA VAL A 114 5.20 3.22 -14.65
C VAL A 114 6.25 2.44 -13.87
N PHE A 115 5.83 1.68 -12.86
CA PHE A 115 6.76 0.84 -12.11
C PHE A 115 7.22 -0.34 -12.97
N VAL A 116 8.54 -0.43 -13.13
CA VAL A 116 9.23 -1.54 -13.78
C VAL A 116 10.17 -2.18 -12.76
N SER A 117 10.18 -3.51 -12.72
CA SER A 117 11.17 -4.25 -11.92
C SER A 117 12.57 -3.97 -12.47
N MET A 118 13.57 -3.91 -11.60
CA MET A 118 14.96 -3.70 -12.00
C MET A 118 15.85 -4.71 -11.29
N LYS A 119 17.02 -4.98 -11.88
CA LYS A 119 18.09 -5.78 -11.29
C LYS A 119 19.05 -4.87 -10.52
N ASP A 120 19.43 -5.28 -9.31
CA ASP A 120 20.45 -4.59 -8.52
C ASP A 120 21.85 -4.97 -9.04
N ALA A 121 22.23 -4.38 -10.18
CA ALA A 121 23.51 -4.64 -10.85
C ALA A 121 24.69 -3.97 -10.12
N PRO A 122 25.95 -4.43 -10.30
CA PRO A 122 27.12 -3.93 -9.56
C PRO A 122 27.29 -2.40 -9.55
N TYR A 123 26.98 -1.73 -10.66
CA TYR A 123 27.11 -0.28 -10.79
C TYR A 123 25.77 0.46 -10.78
N PHE A 124 24.72 -0.13 -10.20
CA PHE A 124 23.42 0.53 -10.01
C PHE A 124 23.58 1.89 -9.32
N LYS A 125 24.38 1.96 -8.24
CA LYS A 125 24.69 3.20 -7.50
C LYS A 125 25.33 4.26 -8.38
N HIS A 126 26.26 3.87 -9.24
CA HIS A 126 26.99 4.78 -10.14
C HIS A 126 26.03 5.33 -11.20
N CYS A 127 25.31 4.42 -11.88
CA CYS A 127 24.32 4.79 -12.89
C CYS A 127 23.25 5.73 -12.30
N TRP A 128 22.73 5.44 -11.12
CA TRP A 128 21.76 6.30 -10.43
C TRP A 128 22.28 7.74 -10.25
N LEU A 129 23.47 7.94 -9.70
CA LEU A 129 24.03 9.28 -9.46
C LEU A 129 24.26 10.06 -10.77
N ILE A 130 24.71 9.38 -11.83
CA ILE A 130 24.93 9.98 -13.14
C ILE A 130 23.60 10.41 -13.77
N ILE A 131 22.61 9.53 -13.80
CA ILE A 131 21.29 9.82 -14.40
C ILE A 131 20.57 10.94 -13.66
N GLN A 132 20.59 10.93 -12.32
CA GLN A 132 19.97 12.00 -11.52
C GLN A 132 20.61 13.36 -11.81
N SER A 133 21.94 13.39 -11.95
CA SER A 133 22.68 14.62 -12.23
C SER A 133 22.50 15.11 -13.66
N ALA A 134 22.54 14.21 -14.64
CA ALA A 134 22.28 14.53 -16.03
C ALA A 134 20.88 15.11 -16.22
N TRP A 135 19.86 14.50 -15.61
CA TRP A 135 18.51 15.05 -15.69
C TRP A 135 18.44 16.44 -15.07
N PHE A 136 19.07 16.62 -13.90
CA PHE A 136 19.07 17.92 -13.22
C PHE A 136 19.70 19.01 -14.08
N PHE A 137 20.84 18.75 -14.73
CA PHE A 137 21.48 19.69 -15.64
C PHE A 137 20.64 20.05 -16.87
N ASN A 138 19.72 19.17 -17.29
CA ASN A 138 18.76 19.42 -18.38
C ASN A 138 17.41 19.97 -17.92
N SER A 139 17.21 20.10 -16.60
CA SER A 139 15.94 20.56 -16.04
C SER A 139 15.92 22.09 -15.88
N SER A 140 14.73 22.63 -15.64
CA SER A 140 14.55 24.05 -15.28
C SER A 140 15.13 24.43 -13.91
N TYR A 141 15.59 23.44 -13.11
CA TYR A 141 16.17 23.66 -11.80
C TYR A 141 17.67 24.00 -11.85
N PHE A 142 18.32 23.92 -13.02
CA PHE A 142 19.74 24.23 -13.22
C PHE A 142 19.95 25.42 -14.16
N GLY A 143 21.03 26.17 -13.94
CA GLY A 143 21.42 27.30 -14.81
C GLY A 143 20.71 28.63 -14.55
N HIS A 144 19.68 28.65 -13.70
CA HIS A 144 19.00 29.86 -13.25
C HIS A 144 18.77 29.81 -11.73
N HIS A 145 19.02 30.93 -11.05
CA HIS A 145 18.80 31.12 -9.62
C HIS A 145 18.91 32.62 -9.31
N GLN A 146 18.12 33.14 -8.37
CA GLN A 146 18.14 34.57 -8.02
C GLN A 146 19.56 35.09 -7.71
N HIS A 147 20.39 34.30 -7.02
CA HIS A 147 21.80 34.65 -6.77
C HIS A 147 22.61 34.84 -8.06
N ILE A 148 22.38 33.99 -9.07
CA ILE A 148 23.04 34.08 -10.37
C ILE A 148 22.57 35.36 -11.08
N ASP A 149 21.26 35.63 -11.08
CA ASP A 149 20.69 36.81 -11.75
C ASP A 149 21.22 38.12 -11.16
N TYR A 150 21.26 38.23 -9.83
CA TYR A 150 21.76 39.43 -9.15
C TYR A 150 23.25 39.67 -9.40
N VAL A 151 24.06 38.61 -9.37
CA VAL A 151 25.49 38.70 -9.63
C VAL A 151 25.74 39.05 -11.10
N ASN A 152 25.06 38.39 -12.03
CA ASN A 152 25.27 38.60 -13.46
C ASN A 152 24.72 39.92 -13.95
N HIS A 153 23.61 40.40 -13.40
CA HIS A 153 23.12 41.74 -13.65
C HIS A 153 24.20 42.76 -13.28
N TYR A 154 24.74 42.70 -12.06
CA TYR A 154 25.82 43.59 -11.61
C TYR A 154 27.10 43.49 -12.44
N ILE A 155 27.47 42.29 -12.89
CA ILE A 155 28.61 42.11 -13.81
C ILE A 155 28.35 42.86 -15.12
N SER A 156 27.13 42.77 -15.66
CA SER A 156 26.77 43.33 -16.97
C SER A 156 26.47 44.83 -16.97
N THR A 157 25.81 45.37 -15.94
CA THR A 157 25.34 46.76 -15.89
C THR A 157 26.17 47.62 -14.95
N GLY A 158 26.80 47.02 -13.94
CA GLY A 158 27.40 47.75 -12.82
C GLY A 158 26.38 48.25 -11.79
N GLU A 159 25.09 47.99 -12.00
CA GLU A 159 24.00 48.40 -11.10
C GLU A 159 23.53 47.22 -10.24
N LYS A 160 23.19 47.51 -8.98
CA LYS A 160 22.64 46.50 -8.06
C LYS A 160 21.13 46.42 -8.26
N LEU A 161 20.60 45.20 -8.33
CA LEU A 161 19.15 44.98 -8.25
C LEU A 161 18.65 45.28 -6.82
N LEU A 162 17.34 45.59 -6.71
CA LEU A 162 16.68 45.91 -5.44
C LEU A 162 16.91 44.80 -4.40
N ILE A 163 17.67 45.10 -3.35
CA ILE A 163 18.10 44.13 -2.34
C ILE A 163 16.93 43.61 -1.48
N GLU A 164 15.85 44.39 -1.39
CA GLU A 164 14.63 44.05 -0.68
C GLU A 164 13.98 42.79 -1.28
N ASN A 165 14.12 42.61 -2.59
CA ASN A 165 13.57 41.47 -3.34
C ASN A 165 14.49 40.23 -3.27
N TYR A 166 15.68 40.32 -2.68
CA TYR A 166 16.62 39.21 -2.56
C TYR A 166 16.27 38.32 -1.36
N ASN A 167 15.93 37.06 -1.63
CA ASN A 167 15.41 36.11 -0.66
C ASN A 167 16.48 35.30 0.07
N PHE A 168 17.76 35.57 -0.19
CA PHE A 168 18.89 34.83 0.36
C PHE A 168 19.82 35.74 1.18
N ASP A 169 20.99 35.24 1.56
CA ASP A 169 21.95 35.97 2.42
C ASP A 169 22.48 37.25 1.73
N ARG A 170 21.92 38.39 2.15
CA ARG A 170 22.24 39.73 1.63
C ARG A 170 23.69 40.12 1.90
N ASN A 171 24.24 39.77 3.07
CA ASN A 171 25.64 40.07 3.42
C ASN A 171 26.60 39.30 2.52
N TYR A 172 26.27 38.05 2.20
CA TYR A 172 27.05 37.26 1.25
C TYR A 172 26.97 37.80 -0.18
N LEU A 173 25.81 38.29 -0.61
CA LEU A 173 25.66 38.95 -1.91
C LEU A 173 26.49 40.24 -2.00
N GLU A 174 26.46 41.08 -0.96
CA GLU A 174 27.27 42.30 -0.89
C GLU A 174 28.77 42.00 -0.94
N LYS A 175 29.22 40.97 -0.22
CA LYS A 175 30.60 40.49 -0.33
C LYS A 175 30.96 40.10 -1.77
N LYS A 176 30.02 39.49 -2.51
CA LYS A 176 30.23 39.11 -3.91
C LYS A 176 30.33 40.33 -4.83
N TYR A 177 29.58 41.39 -4.58
CA TYR A 177 29.76 42.66 -5.29
C TYR A 177 31.16 43.25 -5.04
N GLY A 178 31.62 43.26 -3.78
CA GLY A 178 32.99 43.68 -3.47
C GLY A 178 34.08 42.82 -4.13
N ASP A 179 33.89 41.50 -4.22
CA ASP A 179 34.79 40.60 -4.96
C ASP A 179 34.86 40.98 -6.45
N ILE A 180 33.73 41.37 -7.05
CA ILE A 180 33.61 41.80 -8.46
C ILE A 180 34.33 43.12 -8.67
N ASP A 181 34.12 44.11 -7.81
CA ASP A 181 34.79 45.41 -7.90
C ASP A 181 36.30 45.28 -7.75
N SER A 182 36.75 44.43 -6.81
CA SER A 182 38.17 44.13 -6.66
C SER A 182 38.76 43.51 -7.93
N ARG A 183 38.02 42.62 -8.61
CA ARG A 183 38.48 42.03 -9.89
C ARG A 183 38.47 43.03 -11.04
N LYS A 184 37.44 43.89 -11.14
CA LYS A 184 37.37 44.98 -12.12
C LYS A 184 38.57 45.92 -11.95
N SER A 185 38.91 46.29 -10.70
CA SER A 185 40.07 47.13 -10.40
C SER A 185 41.40 46.49 -10.83
N LYS A 186 41.50 45.16 -10.76
CA LYS A 186 42.67 44.37 -11.20
C LYS A 186 42.64 43.99 -12.67
N ARG A 187 41.64 44.46 -13.44
CA ARG A 187 41.41 44.11 -14.86
C ARG A 187 41.33 42.61 -15.11
N ILE A 188 40.84 41.84 -14.14
CA ILE A 188 40.66 40.39 -14.27
C ILE A 188 39.32 40.15 -14.96
N PRO A 189 39.27 39.38 -16.08
CA PRO A 189 38.02 39.08 -16.77
C PRO A 189 36.99 38.41 -15.84
N ILE A 190 35.74 38.87 -15.91
CA ILE A 190 34.63 38.32 -15.13
C ILE A 190 33.62 37.72 -16.08
N ASN A 191 33.44 36.40 -16.00
CA ASN A 191 32.53 35.66 -16.86
C ASN A 191 31.22 35.38 -16.10
N GLY A 192 30.07 35.77 -16.67
CA GLY A 192 28.76 35.52 -16.07
C GLY A 192 28.34 34.04 -15.99
N PHE A 193 28.99 33.16 -16.75
CA PHE A 193 28.79 31.71 -16.68
C PHE A 193 29.58 31.04 -15.54
N THR A 194 30.49 31.77 -14.87
CA THR A 194 31.41 31.20 -13.88
C THR A 194 30.69 30.50 -12.74
N LEU A 195 29.61 31.10 -12.21
CA LEU A 195 28.87 30.53 -11.09
C LEU A 195 28.22 29.18 -11.43
N VAL A 196 27.63 29.08 -12.62
CA VAL A 196 26.99 27.85 -13.11
C VAL A 196 28.04 26.78 -13.41
N ASN A 197 29.18 27.15 -14.00
CA ASN A 197 30.29 26.21 -14.23
C ASN A 197 30.85 25.66 -12.91
N GLN A 198 31.08 26.53 -11.91
CA GLN A 198 31.53 26.10 -10.59
C GLN A 198 30.51 25.22 -9.87
N TRP A 199 29.22 25.45 -10.12
CA TRP A 199 28.15 24.63 -9.58
C TRP A 199 28.11 23.25 -10.22
N TYR A 200 28.16 23.19 -11.55
CA TYR A 200 28.27 21.96 -12.33
C TYR A 200 29.41 21.07 -11.85
N TYR A 201 30.64 21.60 -11.85
CA TYR A 201 31.82 20.83 -11.41
C TYR A 201 31.82 20.52 -9.91
N GLY A 202 31.15 21.34 -9.10
CA GLY A 202 30.94 21.04 -7.68
C GLY A 202 30.10 19.78 -7.48
N ILE A 203 29.02 19.61 -8.26
CA ILE A 203 28.20 18.39 -8.24
C ILE A 203 29.00 17.19 -8.75
N LEU A 204 29.71 17.32 -9.88
CA LEU A 204 30.51 16.22 -10.42
C LEU A 204 31.63 15.78 -9.45
N PHE A 205 32.29 16.73 -8.79
CA PHE A 205 33.32 16.44 -7.80
C PHE A 205 32.75 15.70 -6.58
N LEU A 206 31.53 16.04 -6.16
CA LEU A 206 30.85 15.35 -5.07
C LEU A 206 30.51 13.89 -5.46
N ILE A 207 30.11 13.65 -6.71
CA ILE A 207 29.91 12.28 -7.24
C ILE A 207 31.23 11.50 -7.25
N CYS A 208 32.33 12.09 -7.72
CA CYS A 208 33.65 11.45 -7.67
C CYS A 208 34.05 11.08 -6.24
N SER A 209 33.83 11.99 -5.28
CA SER A 209 34.16 11.76 -3.88
C SER A 209 33.35 10.60 -3.30
N GLU A 210 32.03 10.59 -3.54
CA GLU A 210 31.11 9.55 -3.08
C GLU A 210 31.45 8.17 -3.64
N LEU A 211 31.79 8.13 -4.93
CA LEU A 211 32.08 6.89 -5.66
C LEU A 211 33.55 6.49 -5.59
N LYS A 212 34.40 7.25 -4.87
CA LYS A 212 35.86 7.05 -4.78
C LYS A 212 36.52 6.97 -6.17
N LEU A 213 36.05 7.80 -7.10
CA LEU A 213 36.58 7.90 -8.46
C LEU A 213 37.81 8.82 -8.49
N SER A 214 38.63 8.66 -9.52
CA SER A 214 39.75 9.56 -9.79
C SER A 214 39.29 11.02 -9.94
N THR A 215 40.00 11.93 -9.29
CA THR A 215 39.76 13.38 -9.38
C THR A 215 40.86 14.10 -10.18
N LYS A 216 41.65 13.38 -10.99
CA LYS A 216 42.81 13.91 -11.73
C LYS A 216 42.49 15.05 -12.70
N HIS A 217 41.26 15.10 -13.19
CA HIS A 217 40.77 16.12 -14.13
C HIS A 217 40.14 17.34 -13.44
N PHE A 218 40.15 17.37 -12.11
CA PHE A 218 39.67 18.51 -11.32
C PHE A 218 40.84 19.32 -10.76
N VAL A 219 40.69 20.64 -10.75
CA VAL A 219 41.67 21.56 -10.21
C VAL A 219 41.55 21.56 -8.68
N ILE A 220 42.39 20.76 -8.05
CA ILE A 220 42.55 20.65 -6.60
C ILE A 220 43.92 21.21 -6.22
N SER A 221 43.94 22.12 -5.25
CA SER A 221 45.19 22.64 -4.69
C SER A 221 45.09 22.71 -3.18
N THR A 222 46.22 22.53 -2.50
CA THR A 222 46.31 22.69 -1.05
C THR A 222 47.18 23.90 -0.75
N LYS A 223 46.67 24.82 0.07
CA LYS A 223 47.43 26.00 0.50
C LYS A 223 47.14 26.27 1.97
N HIS A 224 48.18 26.29 2.80
CA HIS A 224 48.08 26.47 4.25
C HIS A 224 47.03 25.53 4.87
N ASP A 225 47.20 24.22 4.66
CA ASP A 225 46.34 23.14 5.16
C ASP A 225 44.87 23.14 4.72
N ARG A 226 44.48 24.10 3.87
CA ARG A 226 43.16 24.17 3.24
C ARG A 226 43.21 23.60 1.83
N ILE A 227 42.21 22.76 1.55
CA ILE A 227 41.97 22.21 0.23
C ILE A 227 41.05 23.16 -0.55
N TYR A 228 41.41 23.46 -1.79
CA TYR A 228 40.63 24.24 -2.75
C TYR A 228 40.26 23.32 -3.92
N ASN A 229 39.08 22.71 -3.81
CA ASN A 229 38.48 21.84 -4.83
C ASN A 229 37.27 22.54 -5.49
N PRO A 230 36.64 21.96 -6.53
CA PRO A 230 35.49 22.55 -7.19
C PRO A 230 34.34 22.91 -6.25
N LEU A 231 34.06 22.08 -5.24
CA LEU A 231 32.97 22.31 -4.28
C LEU A 231 33.21 23.54 -3.39
N VAL A 232 34.48 23.77 -3.00
CA VAL A 232 34.89 25.00 -2.28
C VAL A 232 34.67 26.25 -3.14
N LYS A 233 34.89 26.14 -4.46
CA LYS A 233 34.67 27.24 -5.42
C LYS A 233 33.17 27.50 -5.64
N THR A 234 32.31 26.50 -5.52
CA THR A 234 30.86 26.65 -5.66
C THR A 234 30.32 27.63 -4.60
N SER A 235 29.48 28.58 -5.04
CA SER A 235 28.82 29.52 -4.13
C SER A 235 27.95 28.76 -3.11
N ARG A 236 27.99 29.17 -1.83
CA ARG A 236 27.20 28.53 -0.77
C ARG A 236 25.69 28.49 -1.07
N GLN A 237 25.17 29.51 -1.77
CA GLN A 237 23.76 29.55 -2.19
C GLN A 237 23.41 28.47 -3.23
N LEU A 238 24.39 28.04 -4.03
CA LEU A 238 24.20 27.02 -5.06
C LEU A 238 24.54 25.60 -4.57
N ARG A 239 25.42 25.46 -3.56
CA ARG A 239 25.79 24.14 -3.00
C ARG A 239 24.61 23.33 -2.47
N MET A 240 23.58 24.00 -1.97
CA MET A 240 22.35 23.34 -1.50
C MET A 240 21.46 22.83 -2.64
N LEU A 241 21.67 23.32 -3.86
CA LEU A 241 20.88 22.94 -5.03
C LEU A 241 21.60 21.79 -5.73
N ALA A 242 21.23 20.57 -5.40
CA ALA A 242 21.82 19.36 -5.97
C ALA A 242 20.71 18.34 -6.30
N PRO A 243 20.94 17.41 -7.22
CA PRO A 243 19.93 16.42 -7.61
C PRO A 243 19.58 15.42 -6.50
N PHE A 244 20.45 15.26 -5.51
CA PHE A 244 20.30 14.34 -4.39
C PHE A 244 20.41 15.07 -3.05
N LYS A 245 19.94 14.41 -1.98
CA LYS A 245 20.00 14.94 -0.63
C LYS A 245 21.46 15.00 -0.13
N ILE A 246 21.84 16.12 0.48
CA ILE A 246 23.20 16.41 0.93
C ILE A 246 23.22 16.79 2.41
N ILE A 247 24.25 16.33 3.13
CA ILE A 247 24.56 16.68 4.51
C ILE A 247 25.88 17.47 4.55
N GLU A 248 25.90 18.54 5.35
CA GLU A 248 27.10 19.30 5.71
C GLU A 248 27.37 19.11 7.21
N CYS A 249 28.59 18.70 7.55
CA CYS A 249 29.10 18.63 8.91
C CYS A 249 30.15 19.71 9.11
N ASP A 250 29.86 20.75 9.89
CA ASP A 250 30.69 21.94 10.09
C ASP A 250 31.21 22.02 11.52
N ILE A 251 32.42 22.55 11.73
CA ILE A 251 32.99 22.76 13.07
C ILE A 251 32.23 23.89 13.78
N LYS A 252 31.64 23.59 14.94
CA LYS A 252 31.01 24.59 15.79
C LYS A 252 32.07 25.47 16.43
N SER A 253 31.89 26.78 16.31
CA SER A 253 32.75 27.78 16.98
C SER A 253 34.25 27.48 16.81
N ALA A 254 34.69 27.20 15.57
CA ALA A 254 36.05 26.74 15.28
C ALA A 254 37.14 27.59 15.97
N PHE A 255 37.15 28.91 15.77
CA PHE A 255 38.19 29.78 16.35
C PHE A 255 38.16 29.83 17.89
N PRO A 256 37.01 30.06 18.57
CA PRO A 256 36.96 29.93 20.03
C PRO A 256 37.47 28.58 20.54
N THR A 257 37.14 27.48 19.85
CA THR A 257 37.58 26.14 20.24
C THR A 257 39.10 25.99 20.16
N PHE A 258 39.72 26.44 19.07
CA PHE A 258 41.17 26.36 18.91
C PHE A 258 41.92 27.26 19.88
N LEU A 259 41.38 28.46 20.14
CA LEU A 259 41.97 29.39 21.10
C LEU A 259 41.87 28.90 22.54
N ASP A 260 40.77 28.23 22.89
CA ASP A 260 40.61 27.56 24.18
C ASP A 260 41.69 26.50 24.40
N ILE A 261 42.00 25.70 23.38
CA ILE A 261 43.02 24.66 23.46
C ILE A 261 44.39 25.27 23.74
N GLU A 262 44.76 26.31 22.98
CA GLU A 262 46.04 27.00 23.15
C GLU A 262 46.16 27.71 24.49
N ALA A 263 45.09 28.38 24.94
CA ALA A 263 45.09 29.15 26.18
C ALA A 263 44.80 28.30 27.43
N GLY A 264 44.45 27.01 27.28
CA GLY A 264 43.96 26.18 28.38
C GLY A 264 42.65 26.69 28.99
N ALA A 265 41.75 27.21 28.16
CA ALA A 265 40.44 27.74 28.55
C ALA A 265 39.29 26.77 28.22
N THR A 266 38.11 27.05 28.77
CA THR A 266 36.87 26.27 28.54
C THR A 266 35.70 27.22 28.24
N LEU A 267 35.90 28.17 27.33
CA LEU A 267 34.98 29.26 26.99
C LEU A 267 34.33 29.14 25.61
N LYS A 268 34.65 28.13 24.79
CA LYS A 268 34.26 28.02 23.38
C LYS A 268 32.76 28.23 23.13
N ASP A 269 31.91 27.78 24.05
CA ASP A 269 30.45 27.91 23.98
C ASP A 269 29.94 29.26 24.53
N HIS A 270 30.76 29.95 25.32
CA HIS A 270 30.44 31.21 25.99
C HIS A 270 30.99 32.45 25.28
N VAL A 271 32.10 32.36 24.52
CA VAL A 271 32.77 33.50 23.87
C VAL A 271 31.78 34.41 23.12
N TYR A 272 30.98 33.82 22.22
CA TYR A 272 30.03 34.63 21.44
C TYR A 272 28.87 35.16 22.29
N ASN A 273 28.40 34.42 23.30
CA ASN A 273 27.34 34.88 24.19
C ASN A 273 27.81 36.05 25.07
N ASN A 274 29.08 36.00 25.51
CA ASN A 274 29.71 37.08 26.25
C ASN A 274 29.83 38.33 25.38
N LEU A 275 30.28 38.19 24.14
CA LEU A 275 30.34 39.30 23.18
C LEU A 275 28.97 39.89 22.86
N MET A 276 27.94 39.05 22.67
CA MET A 276 26.57 39.53 22.47
C MET A 276 26.11 40.41 23.63
N LYS A 277 26.36 40.00 24.88
CA LYS A 277 26.03 40.77 26.07
C LYS A 277 26.85 42.06 26.18
N ALA A 278 28.17 41.97 25.98
CA ALA A 278 29.08 43.09 26.15
C ALA A 278 28.90 44.18 25.08
N LYS A 279 28.61 43.79 23.83
CA LYS A 279 28.51 44.72 22.69
C LYS A 279 27.08 44.97 22.20
N LYS A 280 26.08 44.28 22.77
CA LYS A 280 24.67 44.35 22.36
C LYS A 280 24.46 44.06 20.87
N ILE A 281 25.13 43.03 20.38
CA ILE A 281 25.10 42.58 18.97
C ILE A 281 24.49 41.18 18.86
N THR A 282 24.10 40.81 17.65
CA THR A 282 23.64 39.46 17.33
C THR A 282 24.81 38.45 17.35
N ARG A 283 24.50 37.16 17.44
CA ARG A 283 25.51 36.09 17.38
C ARG A 283 26.33 36.12 16.08
N GLY A 284 25.68 36.42 14.95
CA GLY A 284 26.34 36.51 13.65
C GLY A 284 27.37 37.64 13.61
N GLU A 285 26.98 38.82 14.10
CA GLU A 285 27.87 39.97 14.25
C GLU A 285 29.00 39.68 15.24
N ALA A 286 28.72 39.00 16.36
CA ALA A 286 29.74 38.59 17.32
C ALA A 286 30.80 37.67 16.68
N LYS A 287 30.38 36.70 15.84
CA LYS A 287 31.30 35.82 15.11
C LYS A 287 32.16 36.60 14.10
N ILE A 288 31.57 37.54 13.37
CA ILE A 288 32.29 38.40 12.42
C ILE A 288 33.31 39.28 13.17
N LEU A 289 32.89 39.93 14.26
CA LEU A 289 33.74 40.78 15.07
C LEU A 289 34.91 39.98 15.66
N PHE A 290 34.64 38.82 16.27
CA PHE A 290 35.67 37.96 16.84
C PHE A 290 36.73 37.55 15.81
N ASN A 291 36.28 37.08 14.65
CA ASN A 291 37.18 36.69 13.56
C ASN A 291 37.98 37.90 13.02
N SER A 292 37.36 39.07 12.95
CA SER A 292 38.03 40.31 12.55
C SER A 292 39.13 40.69 13.54
N VAL A 293 38.84 40.67 14.85
CA VAL A 293 39.82 41.05 15.87
C VAL A 293 41.00 40.08 15.89
N CYS A 294 40.75 38.76 15.87
CA CYS A 294 41.82 37.76 15.89
C CYS A 294 42.79 37.90 14.70
N ASN A 295 42.30 38.36 13.54
CA ASN A 295 43.12 38.57 12.34
C ASN A 295 43.69 39.99 12.20
N SER A 296 43.50 40.86 13.20
CA SER A 296 43.83 42.29 13.11
C SER A 296 45.08 42.73 13.89
N GLY A 297 45.89 41.81 14.42
CA GLY A 297 47.05 42.16 15.25
C GLY A 297 48.12 43.04 14.57
N LYS A 298 48.08 43.17 13.24
CA LYS A 298 48.90 44.14 12.49
C LYS A 298 48.39 45.58 12.60
N TYR A 299 47.11 45.77 12.89
CA TYR A 299 46.40 47.05 12.80
C TYR A 299 45.81 47.51 14.15
N LYS A 300 45.54 46.58 15.05
CA LYS A 300 45.08 46.88 16.42
C LYS A 300 46.23 46.78 17.40
N SER A 301 46.15 47.56 18.47
CA SER A 301 47.13 47.49 19.54
C SER A 301 46.92 46.24 20.42
N ILE A 302 47.99 45.82 21.09
CA ILE A 302 47.93 44.75 22.10
C ILE A 302 46.90 45.09 23.18
N LYS A 303 46.83 46.37 23.60
CA LYS A 303 45.90 46.83 24.65
C LYS A 303 44.44 46.66 24.23
N GLU A 304 44.10 47.08 23.01
CA GLU A 304 42.74 46.95 22.47
C GLU A 304 42.34 45.48 22.29
N THR A 305 43.26 44.65 21.80
CA THR A 305 42.99 43.22 21.59
C THR A 305 42.87 42.47 22.93
N THR A 306 43.68 42.85 23.93
CA THR A 306 43.59 42.30 25.29
C THR A 306 42.23 42.64 25.92
N ALA A 307 41.80 43.91 25.84
CA ALA A 307 40.48 44.32 26.33
C ALA A 307 39.35 43.56 25.63
N PHE A 308 39.48 43.31 24.33
CA PHE A 308 38.52 42.50 23.58
C PHE A 308 38.46 41.03 24.05
N PHE A 309 39.60 40.39 24.32
CA PHE A 309 39.60 39.02 24.85
C PHE A 309 39.06 38.94 26.28
N MET A 310 39.30 39.95 27.11
CA MET A 310 38.66 40.08 28.43
C MET A 310 37.12 40.18 28.29
N ASP A 311 36.61 40.96 27.32
CA ASP A 311 35.17 41.03 27.01
C ASP A 311 34.60 39.67 26.54
N CYS A 312 35.43 38.81 25.96
CA CYS A 312 35.05 37.43 25.60
C CYS A 312 35.02 36.49 26.81
N GLY A 313 35.57 36.89 27.95
CA GLY A 313 35.62 36.14 29.20
C GLY A 313 36.97 35.48 29.52
N TYR A 314 38.00 35.69 28.70
CA TYR A 314 39.34 35.16 28.97
C TYR A 314 39.99 35.88 30.15
N THR A 315 40.79 35.16 30.93
CA THR A 315 41.59 35.73 32.03
C THR A 315 42.79 36.52 31.51
N PRO A 316 43.42 37.39 32.32
CA PRO A 316 44.63 38.11 31.92
C PRO A 316 45.78 37.19 31.48
N GLU A 317 45.94 36.04 32.14
CA GLU A 317 46.94 35.02 31.84
C GLU A 317 46.67 34.37 30.48
N GLN A 318 45.43 33.97 30.23
CA GLN A 318 45.00 33.42 28.93
C GLN A 318 45.18 34.44 27.81
N CYS A 319 44.86 35.71 28.06
CA CYS A 319 45.03 36.78 27.07
C CYS A 319 46.49 36.94 26.63
N LYS A 320 47.48 36.75 27.51
CA LYS A 320 48.91 36.80 27.12
C LYS A 320 49.24 35.76 26.04
N ILE A 321 48.74 34.55 26.19
CA ILE A 321 48.90 33.46 25.21
C ILE A 321 48.20 33.85 23.90
N LEU A 322 46.93 34.28 23.96
CA LEU A 322 46.18 34.68 22.77
C LEU A 322 46.81 35.87 22.02
N ILE A 323 47.41 36.82 22.75
CA ILE A 323 48.14 37.94 22.15
C ILE A 323 49.38 37.45 21.42
N SER A 324 50.13 36.49 21.97
CA SER A 324 51.28 35.91 21.27
C SER A 324 50.90 35.24 19.95
N LEU A 325 49.66 34.71 19.82
CA LEU A 325 49.17 34.11 18.58
C LEU A 325 48.63 35.15 17.58
N THR A 326 47.99 36.21 18.08
CA THR A 326 47.32 37.22 17.22
C THR A 326 48.25 38.34 16.75
N HIS A 327 49.31 38.63 17.51
CA HIS A 327 50.31 39.67 17.22
C HIS A 327 51.68 39.09 16.87
N ASP A 328 51.75 37.81 16.50
CA ASP A 328 52.99 37.18 16.02
C ASP A 328 53.47 37.87 14.73
N SER A 329 54.70 38.39 14.75
CA SER A 329 55.33 39.03 13.58
C SER A 329 55.75 38.01 12.51
N ASN A 330 55.93 36.74 12.90
CA ASN A 330 56.51 35.69 12.09
C ASN A 330 55.45 34.77 11.46
N ARG A 331 54.30 34.58 12.11
CA ARG A 331 53.20 33.75 11.61
C ARG A 331 51.87 34.49 11.69
N LYS A 332 51.09 34.46 10.60
CA LYS A 332 49.71 34.99 10.64
C LYS A 332 48.83 34.06 11.46
N PHE A 333 48.02 34.63 12.34
CA PHE A 333 47.02 33.91 13.15
C PHE A 333 46.24 32.85 12.37
N ILE A 334 45.73 33.20 11.19
CA ILE A 334 44.94 32.29 10.35
C ILE A 334 45.66 30.98 10.02
N PHE A 335 47.00 30.98 9.90
CA PHE A 335 47.77 29.78 9.56
C PHE A 335 47.92 28.82 10.74
N ALA A 336 47.79 29.29 11.98
CA ALA A 336 47.69 28.40 13.14
C ALA A 336 46.32 27.71 13.15
N MET A 337 45.26 28.44 12.80
CA MET A 337 43.90 27.91 12.82
C MET A 337 43.64 26.86 11.73
N THR A 338 44.21 27.01 10.54
CA THR A 338 44.00 26.07 9.43
C THR A 338 44.57 24.67 9.69
N GLU A 339 45.62 24.59 10.50
CA GLU A 339 46.22 23.33 10.94
C GLU A 339 45.24 22.55 11.82
N TYR A 340 44.65 23.22 12.81
CA TYR A 340 43.61 22.66 13.67
C TYR A 340 42.32 22.30 12.90
N GLU A 341 41.89 23.14 11.94
CA GLU A 341 40.77 22.82 11.05
C GLU A 341 41.03 21.50 10.30
N SER A 342 42.23 21.35 9.72
CA SER A 342 42.61 20.15 8.98
C SER A 342 42.62 18.91 9.87
N LEU A 343 43.21 19.01 11.07
CA LEU A 343 43.25 17.92 12.05
C LEU A 343 41.85 17.50 12.50
N ALA A 344 41.00 18.45 12.89
CA ALA A 344 39.64 18.17 13.36
C ALA A 344 38.79 17.51 12.26
N ILE A 345 38.89 18.00 11.02
CA ILE A 345 38.19 17.44 9.86
C ILE A 345 38.65 16.00 9.56
N ASN A 346 39.96 15.75 9.58
CA ASN A 346 40.49 14.40 9.33
C ASN A 346 40.10 13.41 10.43
N ASN A 347 40.13 13.84 11.70
CA ASN A 347 39.67 13.04 12.82
C ASN A 347 38.17 12.71 12.69
N PHE A 348 37.35 13.72 12.37
CA PHE A 348 35.91 13.53 12.17
C PHE A 348 35.58 12.58 11.02
N ALA A 349 36.26 12.74 9.87
CA ALA A 349 36.08 11.85 8.73
C ALA A 349 36.47 10.40 9.06
N THR A 350 37.58 10.20 9.78
CA THR A 350 38.08 8.87 10.13
C THR A 350 37.18 8.19 11.16
N MET A 351 36.77 8.91 12.21
CA MET A 351 35.95 8.36 13.30
C MET A 351 34.52 8.02 12.87
N ASN A 352 34.00 8.66 11.83
CA ASN A 352 32.63 8.41 11.32
C ASN A 352 32.61 7.70 9.94
N ASP A 353 33.74 7.19 9.45
CA ASP A 353 33.90 6.58 8.12
C ASP A 353 33.39 7.43 6.94
N LEU A 354 33.55 8.75 7.04
CA LEU A 354 33.15 9.72 6.02
C LEU A 354 34.29 10.02 5.04
N LYS A 355 35.14 9.01 4.75
CA LYS A 355 36.26 9.16 3.81
C LYS A 355 35.81 9.46 2.37
N HIS A 356 34.54 9.18 2.07
CA HIS A 356 33.87 9.49 0.81
C HIS A 356 33.32 10.93 0.75
N GLY A 357 33.34 11.66 1.87
CA GLY A 357 32.88 13.05 1.93
C GLY A 357 33.86 14.03 1.27
N ALA A 358 33.31 15.02 0.59
CA ALA A 358 34.07 16.12 0.01
C ALA A 358 34.40 17.17 1.09
N ARG A 359 35.70 17.39 1.32
CA ARG A 359 36.20 18.37 2.29
C ARG A 359 36.00 19.82 1.79
N LEU A 360 35.42 20.66 2.64
CA LEU A 360 35.48 22.12 2.56
C LEU A 360 36.63 22.65 3.46
N HIS A 361 36.68 23.95 3.74
CA HIS A 361 37.70 24.51 4.63
C HIS A 361 37.53 24.01 6.08
N ASP A 362 36.33 24.20 6.62
CA ASP A 362 35.92 23.95 8.01
C ASP A 362 34.79 22.92 8.13
N ALA A 363 34.41 22.28 7.02
CA ALA A 363 33.30 21.33 6.97
C ALA A 363 33.58 20.13 6.05
N ILE A 364 32.78 19.08 6.18
CA ILE A 364 32.70 17.96 5.25
C ILE A 364 31.29 17.90 4.68
N ILE A 365 31.17 17.76 3.36
CA ILE A 365 29.90 17.60 2.65
C ILE A 365 29.85 16.22 2.01
N PHE A 366 28.74 15.50 2.16
CA PHE A 366 28.54 14.19 1.54
C PHE A 366 27.07 13.97 1.15
N ILE A 367 26.84 13.00 0.27
CA ILE A 367 25.50 12.62 -0.18
C ILE A 367 24.84 11.80 0.94
N ASP A 368 23.60 12.11 1.30
CA ASP A 368 22.87 11.41 2.38
C ASP A 368 22.59 9.96 1.97
N ASP A 369 23.38 9.03 2.52
CA ASP A 369 23.23 7.58 2.40
C ASP A 369 22.40 6.98 3.56
N LYS A 370 21.69 7.83 4.33
CA LYS A 370 20.92 7.49 5.54
C LYS A 370 21.76 7.09 6.75
N ASN A 371 23.09 7.00 6.64
CA ASN A 371 23.97 6.79 7.77
C ASN A 371 24.41 8.14 8.34
N ARG A 372 23.91 8.47 9.54
CA ARG A 372 24.29 9.72 10.19
C ARG A 372 25.57 9.55 11.02
N PRO A 373 26.47 10.56 11.02
CA PRO A 373 27.61 10.59 11.91
C PRO A 373 27.16 10.46 13.37
N GLN A 374 27.78 9.55 14.12
CA GLN A 374 27.43 9.28 15.52
C GLN A 374 28.38 10.02 16.48
N ILE A 375 29.63 10.22 16.07
CA ILE A 375 30.68 10.84 16.88
C ILE A 375 30.84 12.29 16.46
N LEU A 376 30.21 13.20 17.20
CA LEU A 376 30.24 14.64 16.89
C LEU A 376 31.37 15.41 17.58
N GLN A 377 31.91 14.87 18.66
CA GLN A 377 33.03 15.47 19.38
C GLN A 377 34.31 14.70 19.05
N VAL A 378 35.32 15.40 18.55
CA VAL A 378 36.57 14.79 18.10
C VAL A 378 37.78 15.51 18.68
N PRO A 379 38.94 14.85 18.79
CA PRO A 379 40.18 15.53 19.18
C PRO A 379 40.51 16.67 18.20
N PRO A 380 41.06 17.80 18.68
CA PRO A 380 41.42 18.12 20.07
C PRO A 380 40.31 18.85 20.87
N ASN A 381 39.09 18.32 20.97
CA ASN A 381 37.90 18.93 21.62
C ASN A 381 37.03 19.82 20.70
N CYS A 382 36.91 19.42 19.44
CA CYS A 382 36.06 20.06 18.44
C CYS A 382 34.69 19.40 18.36
N ASP A 383 33.63 20.21 18.36
CA ASP A 383 32.26 19.75 18.16
C ASP A 383 31.79 20.02 16.74
N PHE A 384 31.18 19.03 16.11
CA PHE A 384 30.58 19.17 14.79
C PHE A 384 29.07 19.42 14.87
N GLY A 385 28.58 20.27 13.98
CA GLY A 385 27.16 20.49 13.72
C GLY A 385 26.76 19.82 12.42
N ILE A 386 25.68 19.04 12.45
CA ILE A 386 25.09 18.43 11.25
C ILE A 386 24.01 19.36 10.71
N LYS A 387 24.07 19.65 9.41
CA LYS A 387 23.05 20.41 8.69
C LYS A 387 22.63 19.66 7.43
N GLU A 388 21.32 19.43 7.28
CA GLU A 388 20.75 19.04 6.00
C GLU A 388 20.69 20.27 5.10
N LEU A 389 21.37 20.24 3.95
CA LEU A 389 21.42 21.40 3.05
C LEU A 389 20.16 21.54 2.19
N ASN A 390 19.52 20.42 1.87
CA ASN A 390 18.33 20.36 1.03
C ASN A 390 17.36 19.25 1.48
N ARG A 391 16.15 19.30 0.95
CA ARG A 391 15.08 18.34 1.26
C ARG A 391 14.34 17.94 -0.02
N PRO A 392 13.83 16.69 -0.09
CA PRO A 392 13.00 16.26 -1.21
C PRO A 392 11.79 17.16 -1.40
N ILE A 393 11.50 17.51 -2.65
CA ILE A 393 10.30 18.24 -3.01
C ILE A 393 9.16 17.24 -3.18
N LEU A 394 8.17 17.33 -2.29
CA LEU A 394 6.99 16.48 -2.33
C LEU A 394 5.96 17.10 -3.27
N LYS A 395 5.76 16.49 -4.45
CA LYS A 395 4.70 16.85 -5.39
C LYS A 395 3.73 15.67 -5.51
N GLU A 396 2.44 15.95 -5.35
CA GLU A 396 1.41 14.95 -5.61
C GLU A 396 1.31 14.70 -7.11
N TYR A 397 1.22 13.42 -7.46
CA TYR A 397 1.02 12.97 -8.84
C TYR A 397 0.13 11.74 -8.80
N PHE A 398 -0.80 11.65 -9.75
CA PHE A 398 -1.61 10.45 -9.96
C PHE A 398 -1.93 10.26 -11.44
N LYS A 399 -1.72 9.06 -11.95
CA LYS A 399 -2.13 8.62 -13.29
C LYS A 399 -2.38 7.11 -13.27
N VAL A 400 -3.19 6.63 -14.21
CA VAL A 400 -3.37 5.20 -14.46
C VAL A 400 -2.59 4.81 -15.71
N SER A 401 -1.81 3.73 -15.62
CA SER A 401 -1.03 3.18 -16.72
C SER A 401 -1.79 2.12 -17.52
N ASN A 402 -1.25 1.75 -18.68
CA ASN A 402 -1.72 0.60 -19.48
C ASN A 402 -1.13 -0.75 -19.02
N LYS A 403 -0.42 -0.78 -17.88
CA LYS A 403 0.14 -2.01 -17.31
C LYS A 403 -1.01 -2.94 -16.94
N ARG A 404 -1.09 -4.10 -17.60
CA ARG A 404 -2.04 -5.16 -17.25
C ARG A 404 -1.37 -6.11 -16.28
N LEU A 405 -1.89 -6.19 -15.06
CA LEU A 405 -1.47 -7.20 -14.11
C LEU A 405 -2.29 -8.45 -14.35
N ASN A 406 -1.65 -9.62 -14.35
CA ASN A 406 -2.36 -10.88 -14.53
C ASN A 406 -3.29 -11.20 -13.35
N PHE A 407 -3.05 -10.59 -12.18
CA PHE A 407 -3.69 -10.86 -10.88
C PHE A 407 -3.71 -9.56 -10.05
N ALA A 408 -4.83 -8.84 -9.96
CA ALA A 408 -4.82 -7.44 -9.47
C ALA A 408 -5.69 -7.15 -8.26
N TYR A 409 -5.53 -7.91 -7.19
CA TYR A 409 -6.16 -7.60 -5.91
C TYR A 409 -5.09 -7.58 -4.81
N ILE A 410 -4.97 -6.46 -4.09
CA ILE A 410 -4.14 -6.42 -2.88
C ILE A 410 -4.97 -7.02 -1.76
N ASN A 411 -4.67 -8.26 -1.39
CA ASN A 411 -4.96 -8.79 -0.05
C ASN A 411 -3.71 -8.74 0.86
N SER A 412 -2.55 -8.39 0.33
CA SER A 412 -1.27 -8.62 0.96
C SER A 412 -0.58 -7.30 1.29
N ILE A 413 -0.51 -7.03 2.59
CA ILE A 413 0.55 -6.21 3.17
C ILE A 413 1.90 -6.77 2.66
N PRO A 414 2.93 -5.94 2.35
CA PRO A 414 4.20 -6.46 1.86
C PRO A 414 4.80 -7.55 2.76
N ARG A 415 5.45 -8.55 2.16
CA ARG A 415 6.06 -9.69 2.85
C ARG A 415 6.97 -9.23 4.00
N GLY A 416 6.85 -9.88 5.17
CA GLY A 416 7.63 -9.58 6.37
C GLY A 416 7.05 -8.46 7.24
N LEU A 417 5.93 -7.86 6.83
CA LEU A 417 5.25 -6.81 7.59
C LEU A 417 4.01 -7.38 8.30
N ASN A 418 4.21 -7.98 9.47
CA ASN A 418 3.14 -8.58 10.30
C ASN A 418 2.30 -7.48 10.97
N LEU A 419 1.18 -7.12 10.32
CA LEU A 419 0.27 -6.04 10.72
C LEU A 419 -1.17 -6.55 10.81
N ILE A 420 -1.40 -7.75 11.33
CA ILE A 420 -2.74 -8.22 11.70
C ILE A 420 -2.61 -8.95 13.04
N SER A 421 -3.25 -8.43 14.08
CA SER A 421 -3.20 -9.00 15.44
C SER A 421 -4.50 -9.70 15.84
N LYS A 422 -5.61 -9.37 15.16
CA LYS A 422 -6.95 -9.90 15.43
C LYS A 422 -7.61 -10.33 14.12
N LEU A 423 -8.19 -11.51 14.13
CA LEU A 423 -9.11 -11.98 13.10
C LEU A 423 -10.54 -11.79 13.64
N ASP A 424 -11.26 -10.78 13.14
CA ASP A 424 -12.68 -10.59 13.44
C ASP A 424 -13.52 -11.32 12.38
N PHE A 425 -13.82 -12.59 12.63
CA PHE A 425 -14.88 -13.31 11.92
C PHE A 425 -15.77 -14.03 12.91
N ALA A 426 -17.06 -13.70 12.91
CA ALA A 426 -18.08 -14.49 13.58
C ALA A 426 -18.63 -15.49 12.56
N LYS A 427 -18.33 -16.79 12.73
CA LYS A 427 -18.93 -17.82 11.89
C LYS A 427 -20.40 -17.98 12.30
N PRO A 428 -21.39 -17.78 11.39
CA PRO A 428 -22.79 -18.05 11.68
C PRO A 428 -23.04 -19.52 12.01
N GLU A 429 -24.20 -19.80 12.59
CA GLU A 429 -24.66 -21.18 12.82
C GLU A 429 -24.90 -21.93 11.50
N VAL A 430 -24.62 -23.23 11.51
CA VAL A 430 -24.81 -24.11 10.36
C VAL A 430 -26.31 -24.39 10.18
N LYS A 431 -26.82 -24.11 8.98
CA LYS A 431 -28.17 -24.45 8.55
C LYS A 431 -28.29 -25.93 8.18
N GLY A 432 -27.27 -26.50 7.52
CA GLY A 432 -27.21 -27.93 7.21
C GLY A 432 -26.06 -28.29 6.28
N ILE A 433 -25.78 -29.59 6.17
CA ILE A 433 -24.69 -30.14 5.35
C ILE A 433 -25.26 -31.17 4.37
N SER A 434 -24.90 -31.09 3.09
CA SER A 434 -25.29 -32.07 2.07
C SER A 434 -24.31 -32.07 0.90
N ASN A 435 -23.97 -33.24 0.36
CA ASN A 435 -23.06 -33.39 -0.79
C ASN A 435 -21.75 -32.59 -0.66
N GLY A 436 -21.12 -32.54 0.52
CA GLY A 436 -19.91 -31.73 0.77
C GLY A 436 -20.12 -30.21 0.69
N PHE A 437 -21.36 -29.74 0.75
CA PHE A 437 -21.70 -28.33 0.93
C PHE A 437 -22.21 -28.09 2.34
N LYS A 438 -21.87 -26.92 2.90
CA LYS A 438 -22.25 -26.51 4.26
C LYS A 438 -22.91 -25.16 4.18
N PHE A 439 -24.22 -25.15 4.44
CA PHE A 439 -25.03 -23.94 4.37
C PHE A 439 -25.14 -23.33 5.75
N TYR A 440 -25.17 -22.00 5.83
CA TYR A 440 -25.23 -21.25 7.08
C TYR A 440 -26.56 -20.48 7.22
N LYS A 441 -26.96 -20.14 8.44
CA LYS A 441 -28.21 -19.42 8.72
C LYS A 441 -28.18 -17.95 8.26
N SER A 442 -26.99 -17.34 8.23
CA SER A 442 -26.78 -15.95 7.78
C SER A 442 -25.46 -15.81 7.03
N LYS A 443 -25.25 -14.64 6.43
CA LYS A 443 -23.98 -14.26 5.80
C LYS A 443 -22.89 -14.08 6.85
N PHE A 444 -21.65 -14.33 6.44
CA PHE A 444 -20.46 -14.06 7.24
C PHE A 444 -20.09 -12.60 7.09
N GLU A 445 -20.05 -11.87 8.20
CA GLU A 445 -19.48 -10.53 8.24
C GLU A 445 -17.99 -10.61 8.56
N TYR A 446 -17.18 -9.91 7.77
CA TYR A 446 -15.73 -9.83 7.94
C TYR A 446 -15.22 -8.45 7.54
N ILE A 447 -14.12 -8.04 8.17
CA ILE A 447 -13.45 -6.78 7.84
C ILE A 447 -12.37 -7.07 6.81
N SER A 448 -12.27 -6.25 5.76
CA SER A 448 -11.30 -6.44 4.68
C SER A 448 -10.66 -5.12 4.25
N ALA A 449 -9.34 -5.12 4.12
CA ALA A 449 -8.57 -3.98 3.63
C ALA A 449 -8.38 -3.98 2.11
N SER A 450 -8.94 -4.95 1.38
CA SER A 450 -8.60 -5.19 -0.02
C SER A 450 -9.42 -4.41 -1.03
N PHE A 451 -8.74 -4.01 -2.12
CA PHE A 451 -9.35 -3.38 -3.29
C PHE A 451 -8.64 -3.78 -4.59
N ASN A 452 -9.36 -3.64 -5.71
CA ASN A 452 -8.89 -3.95 -7.06
C ASN A 452 -7.84 -2.93 -7.53
N LEU A 453 -6.74 -3.42 -8.12
CA LEU A 453 -5.59 -2.65 -8.61
C LEU A 453 -5.50 -2.60 -10.15
N ASN A 454 -6.41 -3.27 -10.84
CA ASN A 454 -6.62 -3.19 -12.29
C ASN A 454 -7.81 -2.26 -12.62
N GLU A 455 -8.23 -1.39 -11.70
CA GLU A 455 -9.31 -0.46 -12.02
C GLU A 455 -8.79 0.68 -12.90
N TYR A 456 -9.05 0.60 -14.20
CA TYR A 456 -8.51 1.54 -15.19
C TYR A 456 -9.21 2.91 -15.20
N ASN A 457 -10.40 3.00 -14.62
CA ASN A 457 -11.23 4.21 -14.60
C ASN A 457 -11.20 4.95 -13.26
N ILE A 458 -10.30 4.56 -12.34
CA ILE A 458 -10.22 5.17 -11.02
C ILE A 458 -9.59 6.56 -11.13
N ASP A 459 -10.18 7.54 -10.44
CA ASP A 459 -9.57 8.86 -10.27
C ASP A 459 -8.72 8.94 -8.99
N TYR A 460 -8.02 10.06 -8.82
CA TYR A 460 -7.16 10.28 -7.66
C TYR A 460 -7.94 10.21 -6.33
N TYR A 461 -9.14 10.80 -6.25
CA TYR A 461 -9.90 10.86 -5.00
C TYR A 461 -10.44 9.49 -4.60
N GLN A 462 -10.90 8.71 -5.57
CA GLN A 462 -11.32 7.32 -5.37
C GLN A 462 -10.15 6.46 -4.89
N PHE A 463 -8.97 6.62 -5.48
CA PHE A 463 -7.76 5.92 -5.04
C PHE A 463 -7.37 6.28 -3.60
N ILE A 464 -7.39 7.57 -3.26
CA ILE A 464 -7.17 8.06 -1.89
C ILE A 464 -8.20 7.46 -0.91
N GLY A 465 -9.48 7.44 -1.29
CA GLY A 465 -10.54 6.85 -0.48
C GLY A 465 -10.28 5.37 -0.18
N LYS A 466 -9.91 4.59 -1.21
CA LYS A 466 -9.55 3.17 -1.05
C LYS A 466 -8.34 2.96 -0.17
N CYS A 467 -7.27 3.74 -0.36
CA CYS A 467 -6.10 3.70 0.52
C CYS A 467 -6.45 4.09 1.96
N THR A 468 -7.32 5.08 2.15
CA THR A 468 -7.79 5.51 3.47
C THR A 468 -8.52 4.37 4.18
N ILE A 469 -9.48 3.74 3.51
CA ILE A 469 -10.19 2.56 4.04
C ILE A 469 -9.21 1.45 4.39
N MET A 470 -8.28 1.11 3.48
CA MET A 470 -7.27 0.10 3.72
C MET A 470 -6.44 0.39 4.98
N PHE A 471 -5.88 1.59 5.11
CA PHE A 471 -5.06 1.95 6.28
C PHE A 471 -5.87 1.99 7.59
N ASN A 472 -7.13 2.45 7.56
CA ASN A 472 -8.04 2.38 8.73
C ASN A 472 -8.31 0.96 9.16
N THR A 473 -8.64 0.09 8.19
CA THR A 473 -8.88 -1.32 8.45
C THR A 473 -7.64 -2.00 9.03
N LEU A 474 -6.44 -1.71 8.51
CA LEU A 474 -5.19 -2.23 9.06
C LEU A 474 -4.94 -1.79 10.50
N LEU A 475 -5.27 -0.55 10.86
CA LEU A 475 -5.16 -0.07 12.24
C LEU A 475 -6.13 -0.80 13.17
N ALA A 476 -7.37 -0.98 12.73
CA ALA A 476 -8.39 -1.70 13.49
C ALA A 476 -7.99 -3.17 13.75
N LEU A 477 -7.52 -3.88 12.72
CA LEU A 477 -7.04 -5.27 12.83
C LEU A 477 -5.77 -5.41 13.70
N ASN A 478 -5.06 -4.32 13.96
CA ASN A 478 -3.88 -4.28 14.82
C ASN A 478 -4.12 -3.78 16.24
N ASN A 479 -5.36 -3.42 16.60
CA ASN A 479 -5.65 -2.67 17.84
C ASN A 479 -4.72 -1.47 18.03
N SER A 480 -4.29 -0.82 16.93
CA SER A 480 -3.34 0.29 16.98
C SER A 480 -4.03 1.59 16.57
N SER A 481 -3.70 2.67 17.26
CA SER A 481 -4.09 4.03 16.88
C SER A 481 -3.12 4.68 15.89
N TYR A 482 -1.97 4.04 15.62
CA TYR A 482 -0.90 4.60 14.82
C TYR A 482 -0.16 3.56 13.97
N LEU A 483 0.16 3.93 12.73
CA LEU A 483 1.00 3.12 11.84
C LEU A 483 2.36 3.80 11.68
N ASN A 484 3.46 3.04 11.80
CA ASN A 484 4.81 3.57 11.62
C ASN A 484 4.97 4.18 10.19
N PRO A 485 5.62 5.36 10.03
CA PRO A 485 5.86 5.94 8.71
C PRO A 485 6.55 4.98 7.74
N VAL A 486 7.51 4.18 8.21
CA VAL A 486 8.20 3.17 7.40
C VAL A 486 7.21 2.13 6.87
N HIS A 487 6.27 1.67 7.70
CA HIS A 487 5.25 0.70 7.28
C HIS A 487 4.33 1.30 6.21
N ARG A 488 3.90 2.56 6.37
CA ARG A 488 3.13 3.28 5.34
C ARG A 488 3.89 3.36 4.02
N PHE A 489 5.17 3.71 4.07
CA PHE A 489 6.02 3.80 2.89
C PHE A 489 6.13 2.45 2.19
N LEU A 490 6.37 1.37 2.93
CA LEU A 490 6.48 0.01 2.38
C LEU A 490 5.16 -0.44 1.74
N ILE A 491 4.02 -0.22 2.39
CA ILE A 491 2.70 -0.55 1.85
C ILE A 491 2.43 0.22 0.56
N LEU A 492 2.67 1.54 0.54
CA LEU A 492 2.47 2.35 -0.66
C LEU A 492 3.42 1.96 -1.79
N ARG A 493 4.68 1.61 -1.48
CA ARG A 493 5.63 1.07 -2.45
C ARG A 493 5.15 -0.26 -3.03
N HIS A 494 4.61 -1.14 -2.19
CA HIS A 494 4.01 -2.40 -2.61
C HIS A 494 2.82 -2.18 -3.55
N ILE A 495 1.90 -1.26 -3.21
CA ILE A 495 0.81 -0.85 -4.10
C ILE A 495 1.38 -0.35 -5.44
N ARG A 496 2.40 0.51 -5.42
CA ARG A 496 3.01 1.05 -6.64
C ARG A 496 3.61 -0.03 -7.53
N GLN A 497 4.24 -1.04 -6.94
CA GLN A 497 4.87 -2.16 -7.65
C GLN A 497 3.84 -3.09 -8.30
N HIS A 498 2.75 -3.36 -7.59
CA HIS A 498 1.73 -4.36 -7.95
C HIS A 498 0.40 -3.74 -8.39
N SER A 499 0.39 -2.50 -8.88
CA SER A 499 -0.80 -1.87 -9.48
C SER A 499 -0.49 -1.28 -10.86
N ASN A 500 -1.54 -0.89 -11.59
CA ASN A 500 -1.42 -0.02 -12.75
C ASN A 500 -1.31 1.47 -12.36
N TYR A 501 -1.31 1.81 -11.07
CA TYR A 501 -1.31 3.18 -10.58
C TYR A 501 0.07 3.81 -10.60
N ILE A 502 0.09 5.08 -11.00
CA ILE A 502 1.27 5.93 -11.03
C ILE A 502 1.09 7.06 -10.04
N PHE A 503 1.81 7.04 -8.93
CA PHE A 503 1.77 8.07 -7.91
C PHE A 503 3.09 8.23 -7.16
N ASN A 504 3.28 9.42 -6.57
CA ASN A 504 4.42 9.71 -5.73
C ASN A 504 4.25 9.10 -4.33
N VAL A 505 5.07 8.11 -4.00
CA VAL A 505 4.98 7.36 -2.74
C VAL A 505 5.24 8.27 -1.52
N ARG A 506 6.25 9.16 -1.59
CA ARG A 506 6.66 10.02 -0.45
C ARG A 506 5.63 11.11 -0.15
N ALA A 507 5.10 11.75 -1.19
CA ALA A 507 4.06 12.76 -1.07
C ALA A 507 2.80 12.13 -0.47
N LEU A 508 2.40 10.96 -0.99
CA LEU A 508 1.22 10.26 -0.53
C LEU A 508 1.33 9.71 0.90
N GLN A 509 2.50 9.19 1.28
CA GLN A 509 2.79 8.71 2.64
C GLN A 509 2.50 9.79 3.69
N SER A 510 2.74 11.06 3.35
CA SER A 510 2.51 12.19 4.25
C SER A 510 1.03 12.51 4.47
N LYS A 511 0.11 12.03 3.63
CA LYS A 511 -1.34 12.21 3.81
C LYS A 511 -1.92 11.29 4.89
N PHE A 512 -1.43 10.06 4.99
CA PHE A 512 -1.97 9.05 5.89
C PHE A 512 -1.40 9.13 7.32
N LYS A 513 -1.21 10.35 7.86
CA LYS A 513 -0.63 10.57 9.20
C LYS A 513 -1.63 10.37 10.34
N ALA A 514 -2.86 10.84 10.17
CA ALA A 514 -3.95 10.72 11.13
C ALA A 514 -5.12 9.98 10.45
N ILE A 515 -5.33 8.73 10.85
CA ILE A 515 -6.25 7.80 10.22
C ILE A 515 -7.31 7.46 11.28
N ASN A 516 -8.60 7.55 10.95
CA ASN A 516 -9.71 7.40 11.90
C ASN A 516 -10.31 5.97 11.87
N PRO A 517 -10.04 5.12 12.88
CA PRO A 517 -10.49 3.73 12.90
C PRO A 517 -12.02 3.55 12.81
N SER A 518 -12.83 4.60 12.90
CA SER A 518 -14.28 4.49 12.64
C SER A 518 -14.64 4.27 11.16
N LEU A 519 -13.70 4.41 10.22
CA LEU A 519 -13.90 4.22 8.78
C LEU A 519 -13.61 2.77 8.33
N ILE A 520 -14.21 1.79 9.02
CA ILE A 520 -14.08 0.37 8.70
C ILE A 520 -15.23 -0.06 7.78
N ILE A 521 -14.92 -0.79 6.72
CA ILE A 521 -15.93 -1.45 5.89
C ILE A 521 -16.02 -2.92 6.29
N SER A 522 -17.17 -3.31 6.84
CA SER A 522 -17.58 -4.70 6.97
C SER A 522 -18.13 -5.20 5.63
N LYS A 523 -17.60 -6.31 5.13
CA LYS A 523 -18.12 -7.04 3.98
C LYS A 523 -18.91 -8.25 4.46
N SER A 524 -19.94 -8.64 3.71
CA SER A 524 -20.71 -9.86 3.98
C SER A 524 -20.55 -10.84 2.83
N ARG A 525 -20.24 -12.12 3.09
CA ARG A 525 -20.22 -13.18 2.07
C ARG A 525 -21.12 -14.36 2.45
N ASP A 526 -21.75 -14.97 1.46
CA ASP A 526 -22.33 -16.31 1.59
C ASP A 526 -21.16 -17.32 1.61
N TYR A 527 -21.21 -18.33 2.48
CA TYR A 527 -20.10 -19.27 2.66
C TYR A 527 -20.64 -20.69 2.51
N ASP A 528 -21.29 -20.99 1.38
CA ASP A 528 -22.02 -22.26 1.20
C ASP A 528 -21.09 -23.49 1.03
N ILE A 529 -19.76 -23.35 1.17
CA ILE A 529 -18.78 -24.38 0.79
C ILE A 529 -18.02 -24.94 2.00
N THR A 530 -17.99 -26.27 2.14
CA THR A 530 -16.86 -27.01 2.74
C THR A 530 -16.76 -28.43 2.19
N GLU A 531 -15.91 -28.63 1.17
CA GLU A 531 -14.94 -29.75 1.03
C GLU A 531 -14.27 -29.67 -0.35
N ASN A 532 -13.09 -30.30 -0.50
CA ASN A 532 -12.29 -30.37 -1.73
C ASN A 532 -13.02 -31.08 -2.88
N MET A 533 -14.09 -30.49 -3.40
CA MET A 533 -14.82 -30.98 -4.56
C MET A 533 -14.23 -30.37 -5.83
N THR A 534 -13.52 -31.18 -6.60
CA THR A 534 -12.96 -30.76 -7.89
C THR A 534 -14.01 -30.92 -8.98
N PHE A 535 -14.54 -29.80 -9.52
CA PHE A 535 -15.46 -29.80 -10.67
C PHE A 535 -14.72 -29.41 -11.95
N LYS A 536 -14.96 -30.15 -13.05
CA LYS A 536 -14.34 -29.84 -14.36
C LYS A 536 -15.04 -28.68 -15.10
N LYS A 537 -16.28 -28.34 -14.75
CA LYS A 537 -17.08 -27.28 -15.37
C LYS A 537 -17.94 -26.56 -14.33
N LYS A 538 -18.14 -25.24 -14.51
CA LYS A 538 -19.02 -24.40 -13.67
C LYS A 538 -20.44 -24.95 -13.54
N ILE A 539 -20.98 -25.49 -14.63
CA ILE A 539 -22.36 -26.02 -14.63
C ILE A 539 -22.51 -27.25 -13.73
N ASP A 540 -21.48 -28.08 -13.63
CA ASP A 540 -21.51 -29.30 -12.82
C ASP A 540 -21.50 -28.94 -11.32
N PHE A 541 -20.71 -27.93 -10.95
CA PHE A 541 -20.71 -27.34 -9.62
C PHE A 541 -22.10 -26.77 -9.27
N LEU A 542 -22.67 -25.92 -10.13
CA LEU A 542 -23.95 -25.25 -9.84
C LEU A 542 -25.09 -26.25 -9.66
N ASN A 543 -25.09 -27.33 -10.45
CA ASN A 543 -26.06 -28.40 -10.31
C ASN A 543 -25.91 -29.14 -8.98
N ALA A 544 -24.68 -29.45 -8.56
CA ALA A 544 -24.40 -30.11 -7.28
C ALA A 544 -24.79 -29.24 -6.07
N MET A 545 -24.44 -27.95 -6.10
CA MET A 545 -24.80 -26.99 -5.07
C MET A 545 -26.33 -26.82 -4.96
N ASN A 546 -27.03 -26.69 -6.09
CA ASN A 546 -28.48 -26.55 -6.10
C ASN A 546 -29.19 -27.78 -5.52
N GLU A 547 -28.71 -28.98 -5.84
CA GLU A 547 -29.27 -30.22 -5.27
C GLU A 547 -28.98 -30.33 -3.77
N ALA A 548 -27.77 -29.97 -3.33
CA ALA A 548 -27.42 -29.92 -1.92
C ALA A 548 -28.29 -28.92 -1.13
N LYS A 549 -28.50 -27.73 -1.69
CA LYS A 549 -29.35 -26.68 -1.10
C LYS A 549 -30.80 -27.11 -0.98
N LYS A 550 -31.30 -27.84 -1.99
CA LYS A 550 -32.63 -28.47 -1.97
C LYS A 550 -32.74 -29.50 -0.85
N LEU A 551 -31.78 -30.41 -0.70
CA LEU A 551 -31.77 -31.43 0.35
C LEU A 551 -31.74 -30.82 1.76
N VAL A 552 -30.89 -29.82 2.00
CA VAL A 552 -30.82 -29.12 3.29
C VAL A 552 -32.15 -28.43 3.60
N THR A 553 -32.80 -27.83 2.60
CA THR A 553 -34.12 -27.19 2.79
C THR A 553 -35.20 -28.22 3.17
N ILE A 554 -35.20 -29.39 2.52
CA ILE A 554 -36.13 -30.48 2.85
C ILE A 554 -35.93 -30.94 4.30
N ASN A 555 -34.68 -31.18 4.71
CA ASN A 555 -34.36 -31.61 6.07
C ASN A 555 -34.76 -30.57 7.12
N CYS A 556 -34.54 -29.28 6.85
CA CYS A 556 -35.00 -28.19 7.74
C CYS A 556 -36.53 -28.24 7.92
N ASN A 557 -37.28 -28.41 6.82
CA ASN A 557 -38.75 -28.51 6.89
C ASN A 557 -39.22 -29.76 7.67
N TYR A 558 -38.46 -30.87 7.68
CA TYR A 558 -38.76 -32.03 8.52
C TYR A 558 -38.54 -31.74 10.00
N LEU A 559 -37.44 -31.07 10.35
CA LEU A 559 -37.14 -30.67 11.73
C LEU A 559 -38.17 -29.67 12.26
N GLU A 560 -38.52 -28.65 11.49
CA GLU A 560 -39.57 -27.69 11.87
C GLU A 560 -40.93 -28.37 12.07
N LEU A 561 -41.28 -29.34 11.21
CA LEU A 561 -42.51 -30.11 11.38
C LEU A 561 -42.45 -31.02 12.62
N PHE A 562 -41.27 -31.60 12.91
CA PHE A 562 -41.05 -32.42 14.09
C PHE A 562 -41.26 -31.60 15.36
N ASP A 563 -40.62 -30.43 15.47
CA ASP A 563 -40.76 -29.54 16.62
C ASP A 563 -42.22 -29.11 16.82
N LEU A 564 -42.90 -28.74 15.73
CA LEU A 564 -44.31 -28.36 15.78
C LEU A 564 -45.22 -29.51 16.24
N MET A 565 -45.01 -30.73 15.72
CA MET A 565 -45.81 -31.89 16.12
C MET A 565 -45.49 -32.35 17.55
N LEU A 566 -44.22 -32.27 17.97
CA LEU A 566 -43.79 -32.58 19.33
C LEU A 566 -44.44 -31.63 20.34
N GLU A 567 -44.42 -30.32 20.09
CA GLU A 567 -45.08 -29.32 20.92
C GLU A 567 -46.58 -29.62 21.05
N ARG A 568 -47.26 -29.89 19.93
CA ARG A 568 -48.70 -30.19 19.90
C ARG A 568 -49.04 -31.45 20.68
N LEU A 569 -48.31 -32.54 20.46
CA LEU A 569 -48.55 -33.81 21.15
C LEU A 569 -48.28 -33.72 22.65
N THR A 570 -47.23 -33.00 23.05
CA THR A 570 -46.90 -32.74 24.47
C THR A 570 -48.02 -31.96 25.16
N ASN A 571 -48.60 -30.99 24.47
CA ASN A 571 -49.73 -30.18 24.96
C ASN A 571 -51.10 -30.87 24.78
N ASN A 572 -51.15 -32.12 24.30
CA ASN A 572 -52.37 -32.86 23.98
C ASN A 572 -53.31 -32.09 23.01
N ASP A 573 -52.73 -31.26 22.14
CA ASP A 573 -53.41 -30.40 21.19
C ASP A 573 -53.45 -31.05 19.80
N PHE A 574 -54.65 -31.45 19.38
CA PHE A 574 -54.92 -32.08 18.08
C PHE A 574 -55.68 -31.15 17.13
N SER A 575 -55.48 -29.83 17.28
CA SER A 575 -56.03 -28.84 16.36
C SER A 575 -55.31 -28.84 15.00
N TYR A 576 -55.84 -28.06 14.07
CA TYR A 576 -55.38 -28.05 12.68
C TYR A 576 -53.99 -27.40 12.56
N ILE A 577 -53.06 -28.06 11.86
CA ILE A 577 -51.72 -27.55 11.52
C ILE A 577 -51.76 -26.81 10.18
N ASP A 578 -51.33 -25.55 10.17
CA ASP A 578 -51.17 -24.78 8.94
C ASP A 578 -49.85 -25.15 8.23
N ASN A 579 -49.89 -25.18 6.90
CA ASN A 579 -48.77 -25.57 6.05
C ASN A 579 -47.96 -24.37 5.52
N THR A 580 -48.20 -23.18 6.08
CA THR A 580 -47.53 -21.91 5.77
C THR A 580 -46.09 -21.84 6.28
N VAL A 581 -45.67 -22.77 7.13
CA VAL A 581 -44.34 -22.82 7.74
C VAL A 581 -43.25 -23.32 6.78
N PHE A 582 -43.59 -24.14 5.77
CA PHE A 582 -42.59 -24.76 4.91
C PHE A 582 -41.97 -23.82 3.89
N THR A 583 -40.64 -23.85 3.80
CA THR A 583 -39.86 -23.05 2.84
C THR A 583 -39.50 -23.85 1.58
N GLY A 584 -39.46 -23.17 0.43
CA GLY A 584 -39.08 -23.77 -0.86
C GLY A 584 -40.25 -24.32 -1.71
N HIS A 585 -39.92 -24.96 -2.84
CA HIS A 585 -40.94 -25.46 -3.78
C HIS A 585 -41.74 -26.63 -3.21
N LYS A 586 -43.06 -26.56 -3.33
CA LYS A 586 -43.99 -27.61 -2.88
C LYS A 586 -43.65 -29.03 -3.39
N LYS A 587 -43.14 -29.13 -4.62
CA LYS A 587 -42.74 -30.41 -5.25
C LYS A 587 -41.59 -31.10 -4.50
N ASN A 588 -40.73 -30.34 -3.82
CA ASN A 588 -39.59 -30.89 -3.09
C ASN A 588 -39.98 -31.36 -1.67
N ASN A 589 -41.05 -30.79 -1.12
CA ASN A 589 -41.51 -31.05 0.26
C ASN A 589 -42.81 -31.88 0.31
N LEU A 590 -43.06 -32.71 -0.70
CA LEU A 590 -44.33 -33.44 -0.84
C LEU A 590 -44.66 -34.30 0.39
N LEU A 591 -43.64 -34.92 1.00
CA LEU A 591 -43.81 -35.70 2.22
C LEU A 591 -44.25 -34.84 3.40
N SER A 592 -43.61 -33.69 3.65
CA SER A 592 -44.02 -32.77 4.73
C SER A 592 -45.48 -32.33 4.56
N TYR A 593 -45.89 -32.01 3.33
CA TYR A 593 -47.30 -31.69 3.02
C TYR A 593 -48.23 -32.89 3.20
N ALA A 594 -47.81 -34.10 2.84
CA ALA A 594 -48.59 -35.33 3.03
C ALA A 594 -48.77 -35.66 4.51
N ILE A 595 -47.72 -35.49 5.33
CA ILE A 595 -47.77 -35.68 6.78
C ILE A 595 -48.73 -34.67 7.41
N VAL A 596 -48.61 -33.37 7.12
CA VAL A 596 -49.54 -32.35 7.65
C VAL A 596 -50.98 -32.64 7.23
N ARG A 597 -51.21 -33.02 5.97
CA ARG A 597 -52.56 -33.36 5.48
C ARG A 597 -53.13 -34.58 6.20
N THR A 598 -52.33 -35.62 6.37
CA THR A 598 -52.74 -36.87 7.04
C THR A 598 -53.02 -36.61 8.51
N PHE A 599 -52.16 -35.86 9.19
CA PHE A 599 -52.36 -35.41 10.57
C PHE A 599 -53.68 -34.65 10.71
N ASN A 600 -53.93 -33.65 9.86
CA ASN A 600 -55.16 -32.86 9.90
C ASN A 600 -56.42 -33.71 9.64
N ILE A 601 -56.35 -34.69 8.75
CA ILE A 601 -57.46 -35.62 8.49
C ILE A 601 -57.70 -36.53 9.70
N LEU A 602 -56.65 -37.10 10.29
CA LEU A 602 -56.76 -37.98 11.45
C LEU A 602 -57.34 -37.24 12.67
N CYS A 603 -56.82 -36.04 12.95
CA CYS A 603 -57.12 -35.28 14.16
C CYS A 603 -58.41 -34.45 14.07
N THR A 604 -58.69 -33.88 12.89
CA THR A 604 -59.81 -32.92 12.72
C THR A 604 -60.86 -33.37 11.71
N GLY A 605 -60.58 -34.42 10.93
CA GLY A 605 -61.43 -34.89 9.83
C GLY A 605 -61.38 -33.99 8.60
N ARG A 606 -60.37 -33.09 8.48
CA ARG A 606 -60.34 -32.03 7.47
C ARG A 606 -59.05 -32.00 6.69
N SER A 607 -59.15 -31.64 5.42
CA SER A 607 -58.00 -31.45 4.51
C SER A 607 -57.62 -29.98 4.29
N ARG A 608 -58.41 -29.01 4.78
CA ARG A 608 -58.20 -27.56 4.63
C ARG A 608 -58.73 -26.77 5.84
N THR A 609 -58.15 -25.60 6.11
CA THR A 609 -58.62 -24.62 7.12
C THR A 609 -60.03 -24.09 6.80
N LYS A 610 -60.84 -23.81 7.83
CA LYS A 610 -62.18 -23.19 7.66
C LYS A 610 -62.02 -21.69 7.34
N ARG A 611 -62.68 -21.19 6.30
CA ARG A 611 -62.66 -19.77 5.88
C ARG A 611 -63.40 -18.78 6.81
N LYS A 612 -64.04 -19.21 7.92
CA LYS A 612 -64.70 -18.32 8.90
C LYS A 612 -64.63 -18.87 10.34
N THR A 613 -64.37 -17.97 11.29
CA THR A 613 -64.39 -18.18 12.75
C THR A 613 -65.81 -18.54 13.22
N VAL A 614 -66.03 -19.82 13.50
CA VAL A 614 -67.15 -20.27 14.34
C VAL A 614 -66.53 -20.75 15.64
N LYS A 615 -66.93 -20.14 16.76
CA LYS A 615 -66.37 -20.33 18.11
C LYS A 615 -66.03 -21.81 18.38
N SER A 616 -64.76 -22.06 18.72
CA SER A 616 -64.20 -23.34 19.13
C SER A 616 -64.59 -23.70 20.56
N GLU A 617 -65.85 -23.49 20.95
CA GLU A 617 -66.34 -24.08 22.18
C GLU A 617 -66.60 -25.57 21.93
N PRO A 618 -66.11 -26.48 22.80
CA PRO A 618 -66.50 -27.88 22.72
C PRO A 618 -68.02 -27.93 22.86
N LEU A 619 -68.69 -28.45 21.83
CA LEU A 619 -70.15 -28.53 21.67
C LEU A 619 -70.85 -29.43 22.72
N TYR A 620 -70.26 -29.66 23.90
CA TYR A 620 -70.58 -30.82 24.72
C TYR A 620 -71.39 -30.57 26.01
N LEU A 621 -71.89 -29.35 26.28
CA LEU A 621 -72.77 -29.15 27.44
C LEU A 621 -74.09 -28.42 27.16
N ALA A 622 -74.23 -27.72 26.02
CA ALA A 622 -75.41 -26.91 25.70
C ALA A 622 -76.47 -27.52 24.75
N PRO A 623 -76.20 -28.47 23.83
CA PRO A 623 -77.14 -28.78 22.75
C PRO A 623 -78.43 -29.45 23.20
N ILE A 624 -78.38 -30.39 24.15
CA ILE A 624 -79.56 -31.18 24.55
C ILE A 624 -80.57 -30.30 25.31
N LYS A 625 -80.08 -29.42 26.21
CA LYS A 625 -80.92 -28.41 26.89
C LYS A 625 -81.51 -27.38 25.91
N ARG A 626 -80.75 -26.93 24.90
CA ARG A 626 -81.28 -26.02 23.85
C ARG A 626 -82.24 -26.69 22.88
N LEU A 627 -82.00 -27.96 22.53
CA LEU A 627 -82.88 -28.76 21.67
C LEU A 627 -84.24 -28.97 22.34
N THR A 628 -84.25 -29.27 23.64
CA THR A 628 -85.47 -29.41 24.46
C THR A 628 -86.18 -28.06 24.68
N LEU A 629 -85.44 -26.97 24.97
CA LEU A 629 -86.03 -25.63 25.08
C LEU A 629 -86.66 -25.14 23.76
N LYS A 630 -85.99 -25.38 22.62
CA LYS A 630 -86.48 -24.96 21.29
C LYS A 630 -87.59 -25.87 20.75
N SER A 631 -87.66 -27.13 21.20
CA SER A 631 -88.80 -27.99 20.89
C SER A 631 -90.08 -27.55 21.60
N ILE A 632 -89.98 -26.98 22.81
CA ILE A 632 -91.15 -26.46 23.55
C ILE A 632 -91.83 -25.30 22.79
N SER A 633 -91.09 -24.51 22.01
CA SER A 633 -91.64 -23.43 21.18
C SER A 633 -92.29 -23.89 19.85
N LEU A 634 -92.30 -25.20 19.55
CA LEU A 634 -92.90 -25.76 18.33
C LEU A 634 -94.29 -26.36 18.63
N LYS A 635 -95.18 -26.42 17.64
CA LYS A 635 -96.51 -27.07 17.78
C LYS A 635 -96.35 -28.53 18.21
N LYS A 636 -97.21 -29.04 19.11
CA LYS A 636 -97.12 -30.38 19.76
C LYS A 636 -96.83 -31.54 18.80
N GLN A 637 -97.38 -31.48 17.57
CA GLN A 637 -97.15 -32.48 16.51
C GLN A 637 -95.73 -32.49 15.91
N GLN A 638 -94.98 -31.38 16.00
CA GLN A 638 -93.65 -31.21 15.39
C GLN A 638 -92.49 -31.38 16.40
N GLN A 639 -92.79 -31.38 17.70
CA GLN A 639 -91.78 -31.47 18.77
C GLN A 639 -91.01 -32.79 18.71
N ASN A 640 -91.73 -33.92 18.61
CA ASN A 640 -91.13 -35.26 18.57
C ASN A 640 -90.23 -35.45 17.34
N ALA A 641 -90.64 -34.95 16.16
CA ALA A 641 -89.84 -35.03 14.94
C ALA A 641 -88.57 -34.15 15.00
N PHE A 642 -88.67 -32.94 15.59
CA PHE A 642 -87.53 -32.04 15.77
C PHE A 642 -86.51 -32.60 16.76
N ILE A 643 -86.97 -33.12 17.91
CA ILE A 643 -86.12 -33.77 18.91
C ILE A 643 -85.45 -35.00 18.29
N LYS A 644 -86.19 -35.88 17.61
CA LYS A 644 -85.65 -37.09 16.98
C LYS A 644 -84.59 -36.75 15.91
N LYS A 645 -84.81 -35.72 15.09
CA LYS A 645 -83.83 -35.23 14.10
C LYS A 645 -82.59 -34.61 14.76
N GLY A 646 -82.78 -33.91 15.88
CA GLY A 646 -81.69 -33.33 16.69
C GLY A 646 -80.82 -34.38 17.37
N ILE A 647 -81.44 -35.40 17.97
CA ILE A 647 -80.75 -36.56 18.57
C ILE A 647 -79.99 -37.32 17.49
N ALA A 648 -80.61 -37.66 16.35
CA ALA A 648 -79.93 -38.34 15.25
C ALA A 648 -78.74 -37.53 14.68
N LYS A 649 -78.84 -36.20 14.68
CA LYS A 649 -77.72 -35.32 14.31
C LYS A 649 -76.60 -35.35 15.36
N TYR A 650 -76.98 -35.30 16.64
CA TYR A 650 -76.04 -35.38 17.77
C TYR A 650 -75.31 -36.74 17.82
N GLU A 651 -76.02 -37.85 17.64
CA GLU A 651 -75.44 -39.19 17.54
C GLU A 651 -74.44 -39.29 16.39
N LYS A 652 -74.77 -38.73 15.21
CA LYS A 652 -73.82 -38.65 14.08
C LYS A 652 -72.58 -37.81 14.41
N GLU A 653 -72.73 -36.70 15.12
CA GLU A 653 -71.62 -35.85 15.55
C GLU A 653 -70.77 -36.52 16.65
N LEU A 654 -71.37 -37.28 17.55
CA LEU A 654 -70.71 -38.07 18.59
C LEU A 654 -69.91 -39.24 18.01
N ILE A 655 -70.50 -39.98 17.06
CA ILE A 655 -69.81 -41.04 16.31
C ILE A 655 -68.60 -40.46 15.56
N ALA A 656 -68.77 -39.30 14.93
CA ALA A 656 -67.67 -38.61 14.25
C ALA A 656 -66.57 -38.15 15.22
N LEU A 657 -66.93 -37.62 16.39
CA LEU A 657 -65.95 -37.21 17.41
C LEU A 657 -65.20 -38.41 17.99
N ASN A 658 -65.91 -39.48 18.38
CA ASN A 658 -65.29 -40.68 18.92
C ASN A 658 -64.31 -41.30 17.91
N LYS A 659 -64.67 -41.28 16.61
CA LYS A 659 -63.75 -41.69 15.54
C LYS A 659 -62.47 -40.84 15.50
N LEU A 660 -62.58 -39.51 15.65
CA LEU A 660 -61.41 -38.61 15.70
C LEU A 660 -60.56 -38.81 16.96
N VAL A 661 -61.19 -39.09 18.11
CA VAL A 661 -60.46 -39.40 19.36
C VAL A 661 -59.69 -40.71 19.21
N CYS A 662 -60.30 -41.76 18.65
CA CYS A 662 -59.61 -43.01 18.37
C CYS A 662 -58.46 -42.85 17.36
N ASN A 663 -58.57 -41.92 16.40
CA ASN A 663 -57.52 -41.64 15.42
C ASN A 663 -56.30 -40.92 16.00
N ARG A 664 -56.36 -40.36 17.22
CA ARG A 664 -55.22 -39.68 17.85
C ARG A 664 -54.03 -40.61 18.05
N GLU A 665 -54.28 -41.88 18.33
CA GLU A 665 -53.22 -42.89 18.39
C GLU A 665 -52.58 -43.11 17.02
N LYS A 666 -53.35 -43.16 15.92
CA LYS A 666 -52.77 -43.17 14.57
C LYS A 666 -51.96 -41.91 14.26
N ALA A 667 -52.37 -40.73 14.76
CA ALA A 667 -51.61 -39.50 14.60
C ALA A 667 -50.26 -39.51 15.36
N LYS A 668 -50.20 -40.17 16.53
CA LYS A 668 -48.94 -40.43 17.25
C LYS A 668 -48.01 -41.37 16.46
N HIS A 669 -48.55 -42.37 15.77
CA HIS A 669 -47.77 -43.24 14.88
C HIS A 669 -47.26 -42.49 13.64
N LEU A 670 -48.02 -41.52 13.13
CA LEU A 670 -47.55 -40.63 12.07
C LEU A 670 -46.37 -39.75 12.54
N PHE A 671 -46.35 -39.34 13.81
CA PHE A 671 -45.21 -38.66 14.41
C PHE A 671 -43.96 -39.56 14.50
N ILE A 672 -44.12 -40.86 14.78
CA ILE A 672 -43.00 -41.82 14.74
C ILE A 672 -42.37 -41.88 13.34
N ILE A 673 -43.18 -41.90 12.28
CA ILE A 673 -42.67 -41.86 10.89
C ILE A 673 -41.86 -40.57 10.65
N LEU A 674 -42.33 -39.43 11.17
CA LEU A 674 -41.60 -38.17 11.06
C LEU A 674 -40.29 -38.19 11.87
N CYS A 675 -40.27 -38.83 13.05
CA CYS A 675 -39.03 -39.03 13.82
C CYS A 675 -37.99 -39.79 12.99
N ASP A 676 -38.41 -40.88 12.34
CA ASP A 676 -37.54 -41.72 11.51
C ASP A 676 -36.98 -40.95 10.29
N VAL A 677 -37.81 -40.12 9.65
CA VAL A 677 -37.42 -39.32 8.47
C VAL A 677 -36.55 -38.11 8.86
N ALA A 678 -36.85 -37.46 9.98
CA ALA A 678 -36.08 -36.32 10.50
C ALA A 678 -34.78 -36.73 11.22
N GLY A 679 -34.61 -38.04 11.50
CA GLY A 679 -33.48 -38.56 12.26
C GLY A 679 -33.47 -38.12 13.73
N GLN A 680 -34.64 -37.85 14.30
CA GLN A 680 -34.81 -37.35 15.67
C GLN A 680 -35.38 -38.43 16.60
N ASN A 681 -34.97 -38.41 17.87
CA ASN A 681 -35.57 -39.24 18.92
C ASN A 681 -36.66 -38.45 19.66
N THR A 682 -37.61 -39.15 20.27
CA THR A 682 -38.65 -38.52 21.09
C THR A 682 -38.77 -39.22 22.45
N ASP A 683 -38.99 -38.43 23.50
CA ASP A 683 -39.25 -38.92 24.85
C ASP A 683 -40.74 -39.24 25.09
N LEU A 684 -41.60 -39.01 24.08
CA LEU A 684 -43.02 -39.36 24.17
C LEU A 684 -43.18 -40.88 24.25
N ASN A 685 -43.82 -41.37 25.31
CA ASN A 685 -44.11 -42.79 25.49
C ASN A 685 -45.24 -43.27 24.56
N ILE A 686 -44.90 -43.52 23.29
CA ILE A 686 -45.83 -44.01 22.26
C ILE A 686 -45.58 -45.51 22.05
N LYS A 687 -46.60 -46.34 22.29
CA LYS A 687 -46.53 -47.78 22.02
C LYS A 687 -46.52 -48.01 20.50
N LYS A 688 -45.36 -48.40 19.95
CA LYS A 688 -45.20 -48.66 18.51
C LYS A 688 -46.06 -49.85 18.05
N ASP A 689 -46.91 -49.60 17.06
CA ASP A 689 -47.63 -50.61 16.29
C ASP A 689 -47.10 -50.64 14.85
N ALA A 690 -46.39 -51.72 14.50
CA ALA A 690 -45.76 -51.87 13.19
C ALA A 690 -46.78 -51.88 12.05
N GLN A 691 -47.97 -52.47 12.25
CA GLN A 691 -48.99 -52.56 11.23
C GLN A 691 -49.54 -51.16 10.90
N ILE A 692 -49.82 -50.35 11.92
CA ILE A 692 -50.30 -48.97 11.74
C ILE A 692 -49.23 -48.10 11.06
N ILE A 693 -47.96 -48.29 11.40
CA ILE A 693 -46.84 -47.56 10.78
C ILE A 693 -46.74 -47.91 9.29
N THR A 694 -46.76 -49.20 8.93
CA THR A 694 -46.74 -49.66 7.54
C THR A 694 -47.94 -49.12 6.76
N GLU A 695 -49.16 -49.17 7.33
CA GLU A 695 -50.36 -48.57 6.73
C GLU A 695 -50.17 -47.08 6.43
N LEU A 696 -49.67 -46.31 7.41
CA LEU A 696 -49.46 -44.88 7.28
C LEU A 696 -48.38 -44.54 6.24
N LYS A 697 -47.28 -45.30 6.17
CA LYS A 697 -46.25 -45.14 5.11
C LYS A 697 -46.86 -45.31 3.72
N ILE A 698 -47.69 -46.33 3.52
CA ILE A 698 -48.37 -46.59 2.25
C ILE A 698 -49.37 -45.48 1.93
N ASP A 699 -50.15 -45.02 2.91
CA ASP A 699 -51.10 -43.92 2.71
C ASP A 699 -50.41 -42.60 2.37
N LEU A 700 -49.23 -42.34 2.94
CA LEU A 700 -48.39 -41.20 2.58
C LEU A 700 -47.91 -41.32 1.12
N LEU A 701 -47.42 -42.49 0.69
CA LEU A 701 -47.05 -42.72 -0.71
C LEU A 701 -48.23 -42.52 -1.66
N ARG A 702 -49.40 -43.09 -1.34
CA ARG A 702 -50.64 -42.90 -2.12
C ARG A 702 -51.01 -41.44 -2.27
N LEU A 703 -50.85 -40.63 -1.22
CA LEU A 703 -51.11 -39.19 -1.26
C LEU A 703 -50.13 -38.42 -2.16
N ILE A 704 -48.89 -38.89 -2.26
CA ILE A 704 -47.81 -38.26 -3.02
C ILE A 704 -47.89 -38.68 -4.50
N ASP A 705 -47.94 -39.98 -4.77
CA ASP A 705 -47.80 -40.57 -6.12
C ASP A 705 -49.14 -40.85 -6.81
N LYS A 706 -50.25 -40.90 -6.05
CA LYS A 706 -51.58 -41.31 -6.53
C LYS A 706 -51.62 -42.72 -7.14
N THR A 707 -50.69 -43.58 -6.76
CA THR A 707 -50.57 -44.98 -7.20
C THR A 707 -51.00 -45.95 -6.08
N GLU A 708 -51.65 -47.05 -6.44
CA GLU A 708 -52.02 -48.11 -5.49
C GLU A 708 -50.92 -49.17 -5.42
N TYR A 709 -50.36 -49.36 -4.23
CA TYR A 709 -49.49 -50.50 -3.93
C TYR A 709 -50.37 -51.66 -3.42
N LEU A 710 -50.38 -52.78 -4.16
CA LEU A 710 -51.12 -53.99 -3.83
C LEU A 710 -50.42 -54.84 -2.75
N ASP A 711 -49.10 -54.72 -2.64
CA ASP A 711 -48.27 -55.39 -1.65
C ASP A 711 -47.79 -54.39 -0.58
N CYS A 712 -48.19 -54.63 0.67
CA CYS A 712 -47.85 -53.77 1.80
C CYS A 712 -46.34 -53.78 2.10
N SER A 713 -45.66 -54.90 1.87
CA SER A 713 -44.22 -55.03 2.09
C SER A 713 -43.42 -54.23 1.05
N ALA A 714 -43.84 -54.27 -0.21
CA ALA A 714 -43.26 -53.47 -1.28
C ALA A 714 -43.45 -51.96 -1.04
N GLY A 715 -44.62 -51.54 -0.56
CA GLY A 715 -44.90 -50.14 -0.25
C GLY A 715 -44.05 -49.60 0.91
N GLU A 716 -43.79 -50.40 1.94
CA GLU A 716 -42.90 -50.01 3.04
C GLU A 716 -41.43 -49.90 2.60
N ILE A 717 -40.94 -50.87 1.82
CA ILE A 717 -39.58 -50.84 1.25
C ILE A 717 -39.39 -49.60 0.38
N GLU A 718 -40.39 -49.24 -0.43
CA GLU A 718 -40.35 -48.06 -1.30
C GLU A 718 -40.41 -46.74 -0.52
N PHE A 719 -41.14 -46.69 0.60
CA PHE A 719 -41.13 -45.51 1.46
C PHE A 719 -39.75 -45.33 2.10
N ASP A 720 -39.21 -46.41 2.68
CA ASP A 720 -37.92 -46.39 3.36
C ASP A 720 -36.76 -46.13 2.38
N SER A 721 -36.83 -46.62 1.14
CA SER A 721 -35.81 -46.34 0.12
C SER A 721 -35.73 -44.85 -0.26
N ARG A 722 -36.87 -44.16 -0.25
CA ARG A 722 -36.99 -42.75 -0.65
C ARG A 722 -36.68 -41.76 0.48
N TYR A 723 -36.97 -42.11 1.72
CA TYR A 723 -37.05 -41.13 2.82
C TYR A 723 -36.23 -41.48 4.07
N LYS A 724 -35.49 -42.60 4.10
CA LYS A 724 -34.68 -42.99 5.27
C LYS A 724 -33.36 -42.23 5.34
N PHE A 725 -33.07 -41.68 6.51
CA PHE A 725 -31.92 -40.79 6.78
C PHE A 725 -30.57 -41.53 6.70
N ILE A 726 -29.65 -41.05 5.85
CA ILE A 726 -28.24 -41.48 5.82
C ILE A 726 -27.45 -40.57 6.76
N LYS A 727 -26.83 -41.15 7.80
CA LYS A 727 -25.96 -40.40 8.74
C LYS A 727 -24.79 -39.73 8.00
N PRO A 728 -24.47 -38.46 8.27
CA PRO A 728 -23.24 -37.85 7.77
C PRO A 728 -22.03 -38.56 8.39
N LYS A 729 -21.04 -38.91 7.55
CA LYS A 729 -19.72 -39.34 8.01
C LYS A 729 -19.03 -38.15 8.69
N GLU A 730 -18.43 -38.39 9.86
CA GLU A 730 -17.50 -37.43 10.46
C GLU A 730 -16.29 -37.28 9.56
N ILE A 731 -15.89 -36.04 9.32
CA ILE A 731 -14.76 -35.69 8.46
C ILE A 731 -13.74 -34.97 9.33
N PRO A 732 -12.47 -35.38 9.27
CA PRO A 732 -11.42 -34.87 10.14
C PRO A 732 -11.16 -33.38 9.89
N VAL A 733 -10.89 -32.67 10.98
CA VAL A 733 -10.53 -31.26 11.00
C VAL A 733 -9.10 -31.11 10.48
N ILE A 734 -8.92 -30.33 9.40
CA ILE A 734 -7.60 -29.87 8.98
C ILE A 734 -7.23 -28.66 9.86
N SER A 735 -6.27 -28.90 10.74
CA SER A 735 -5.61 -27.92 11.59
C SER A 735 -4.47 -27.27 10.81
N ASP A 736 -4.74 -26.25 10.01
CA ASP A 736 -3.69 -25.30 9.68
C ASP A 736 -4.26 -23.91 9.41
N ILE A 737 -4.43 -23.17 10.51
CA ILE A 737 -4.85 -21.75 10.52
C ILE A 737 -3.61 -20.83 10.44
N GLU A 738 -2.40 -21.39 10.54
CA GLU A 738 -1.17 -20.62 10.67
C GLU A 738 -0.62 -20.11 9.32
N ASN A 739 -1.11 -20.63 8.19
CA ASN A 739 -0.57 -20.35 6.85
C ASN A 739 -1.41 -19.41 5.96
N ILE A 740 -2.39 -18.68 6.52
CA ILE A 740 -3.30 -17.79 5.73
C ILE A 740 -2.54 -16.62 5.06
N PHE A 741 -1.33 -16.31 5.50
CA PHE A 741 -0.55 -15.15 5.02
C PHE A 741 0.85 -15.49 4.49
N GLU A 742 1.02 -16.69 3.91
CA GLU A 742 2.20 -17.00 3.13
C GLU A 742 2.05 -16.52 1.68
N THR A 743 3.04 -15.81 1.14
CA THR A 743 3.01 -15.24 -0.23
C THR A 743 3.87 -16.02 -1.21
N ASP A 744 3.69 -17.34 -1.24
CA ASP A 744 4.07 -18.16 -2.39
C ASP A 744 2.89 -18.12 -3.40
N LEU A 745 3.15 -18.29 -4.70
CA LEU A 745 2.08 -18.39 -5.70
C LEU A 745 1.13 -19.55 -5.40
N SER A 746 1.59 -20.57 -4.66
CA SER A 746 0.77 -21.63 -4.06
C SER A 746 -0.32 -21.11 -3.10
N ASN A 747 -0.14 -19.91 -2.53
CA ASN A 747 -1.05 -19.23 -1.61
C ASN A 747 -1.62 -17.92 -2.17
N SER A 748 -1.60 -17.74 -3.50
CA SER A 748 -2.32 -16.66 -4.21
C SER A 748 -3.77 -16.51 -3.72
N ILE A 749 -4.36 -15.31 -3.74
CA ILE A 749 -5.81 -15.14 -3.49
C ILE A 749 -6.61 -16.13 -4.34
N PHE A 750 -6.20 -16.36 -5.59
CA PHE A 750 -6.86 -17.31 -6.49
C PHE A 750 -6.73 -18.77 -6.01
N ASN A 751 -5.69 -19.13 -5.26
CA ASN A 751 -5.54 -20.44 -4.60
C ASN A 751 -6.21 -20.52 -3.23
N GLN A 752 -6.47 -19.38 -2.59
CA GLN A 752 -7.09 -19.28 -1.26
C GLN A 752 -8.61 -19.12 -1.30
N ILE A 753 -9.15 -18.87 -2.48
CA ILE A 753 -10.58 -18.68 -2.72
C ILE A 753 -10.99 -19.67 -3.79
N ASP A 754 -12.23 -20.13 -3.75
CA ASP A 754 -12.76 -20.98 -4.81
C ASP A 754 -13.36 -20.14 -5.96
N ILE A 755 -13.85 -20.85 -6.96
CA ILE A 755 -14.44 -20.27 -8.18
C ILE A 755 -15.68 -19.41 -7.88
N GLU A 756 -16.38 -19.67 -6.78
CA GLU A 756 -17.56 -18.89 -6.39
C GLU A 756 -17.16 -17.61 -5.68
N GLU A 757 -16.21 -17.70 -4.75
CA GLU A 757 -15.62 -16.54 -4.09
C GLU A 757 -14.98 -15.59 -5.10
N ALA A 758 -14.48 -16.10 -6.22
CA ALA A 758 -14.03 -15.30 -7.35
C ALA A 758 -15.17 -14.65 -8.15
N ASN A 759 -16.31 -15.34 -8.31
CA ASN A 759 -17.49 -14.85 -9.02
C ASN A 759 -18.15 -13.69 -8.27
N ASP A 760 -18.27 -13.82 -6.95
CA ASP A 760 -18.89 -12.83 -6.08
C ASP A 760 -18.08 -11.53 -5.95
N ARG A 761 -16.78 -11.60 -6.28
CA ARG A 761 -15.89 -10.43 -6.36
C ARG A 761 -16.00 -9.67 -7.68
N GLY A 762 -16.90 -10.10 -8.56
CA GLY A 762 -17.23 -9.44 -9.82
C GLY A 762 -16.66 -10.15 -11.05
N GLU A 763 -17.25 -9.90 -12.21
CA GLU A 763 -16.94 -10.55 -13.49
C GLU A 763 -15.45 -10.45 -13.87
N THR A 764 -14.83 -9.30 -13.62
CA THR A 764 -13.40 -9.09 -13.87
C THR A 764 -12.51 -9.97 -12.98
N PHE A 765 -12.83 -10.07 -11.69
CA PHE A 765 -12.13 -10.95 -10.75
C PHE A 765 -12.24 -12.41 -11.22
N PHE A 766 -13.46 -12.81 -11.56
CA PHE A 766 -13.79 -14.17 -11.97
C PHE A 766 -13.03 -14.61 -13.22
N ASN A 767 -12.91 -13.74 -14.22
CA ASN A 767 -12.18 -14.06 -15.44
C ASN A 767 -10.67 -14.22 -15.17
N GLU A 768 -10.08 -13.38 -14.30
CA GLU A 768 -8.69 -13.55 -13.87
C GLU A 768 -8.48 -14.85 -13.07
N TYR A 769 -9.45 -15.24 -12.23
CA TYR A 769 -9.44 -16.53 -11.52
C TYR A 769 -9.42 -17.72 -12.49
N LEU A 770 -10.31 -17.72 -13.49
CA LEU A 770 -10.36 -18.80 -14.49
C LEU A 770 -9.04 -18.91 -15.26
N LYS A 771 -8.44 -17.78 -15.60
CA LYS A 771 -7.14 -17.71 -16.29
C LYS A 771 -5.99 -18.20 -15.39
N PHE A 772 -5.98 -17.84 -14.11
CA PHE A 772 -4.98 -18.29 -13.12
C PHE A 772 -4.94 -19.83 -13.04
N HIS A 773 -6.12 -20.47 -13.00
CA HIS A 773 -6.25 -21.93 -12.86
C HIS A 773 -6.26 -22.72 -14.17
N GLY A 774 -6.08 -22.06 -15.32
CA GLY A 774 -6.16 -22.71 -16.64
C GLY A 774 -7.53 -23.29 -16.97
N LEU A 775 -8.60 -22.75 -16.36
CA LEU A 775 -9.99 -23.20 -16.51
C LEU A 775 -10.72 -22.52 -17.67
N GLU A 776 -10.07 -21.60 -18.39
CA GLU A 776 -10.56 -21.11 -19.67
C GLU A 776 -10.61 -22.29 -20.66
N LYS A 777 -11.84 -22.72 -21.01
CA LYS A 777 -12.03 -23.47 -22.24
C LYS A 777 -11.61 -22.57 -23.38
N VAL A 778 -10.45 -22.88 -23.93
CA VAL A 778 -10.01 -22.39 -25.22
C VAL A 778 -11.11 -22.71 -26.22
N CYS A 779 -11.95 -21.73 -26.54
CA CYS A 779 -12.66 -21.73 -27.81
C CYS A 779 -11.58 -21.46 -28.85
N LYS A 780 -10.89 -22.53 -29.27
CA LYS A 780 -10.07 -22.55 -30.47
C LYS A 780 -11.06 -22.39 -31.63
N THR A 781 -11.47 -21.16 -31.91
CA THR A 781 -11.71 -20.80 -33.31
C THR A 781 -10.39 -21.06 -34.00
N ALA A 782 -10.39 -22.00 -34.93
CA ALA A 782 -9.23 -22.39 -35.69
C ALA A 782 -8.66 -21.17 -36.42
N ILE A 783 -7.66 -20.53 -35.83
CA ILE A 783 -6.72 -19.71 -36.57
C ILE A 783 -5.82 -20.73 -37.27
N LEU A 784 -5.98 -20.79 -38.59
CA LEU A 784 -5.10 -21.50 -39.50
C LEU A 784 -3.65 -21.30 -39.06
N SER A 785 -2.92 -22.40 -38.88
CA SER A 785 -1.50 -22.36 -38.61
C SER A 785 -0.79 -21.71 -39.80
N GLU A 786 -0.42 -20.43 -39.66
CA GLU A 786 0.64 -19.88 -40.49
C GLU A 786 1.93 -20.62 -40.15
N LYS A 787 2.62 -21.04 -41.22
CA LYS A 787 3.88 -21.77 -41.19
C LYS A 787 4.90 -21.08 -40.28
N PRO A 788 5.87 -21.81 -39.72
CA PRO A 788 6.97 -21.19 -38.97
C PRO A 788 7.66 -20.16 -39.86
N ILE A 789 7.56 -18.89 -39.46
CA ILE A 789 8.34 -17.81 -40.07
C ILE A 789 9.80 -18.11 -39.75
N GLU A 790 10.59 -18.26 -40.81
CA GLU A 790 12.02 -18.49 -40.78
C GLU A 790 12.73 -17.49 -39.84
N LYS A 791 13.80 -17.97 -39.19
CA LYS A 791 14.76 -17.11 -38.51
C LYS A 791 15.17 -15.98 -39.46
N TYR A 792 15.00 -14.74 -39.01
CA TYR A 792 15.38 -13.50 -39.68
C TYR A 792 16.66 -13.67 -40.54
N LYS A 793 16.52 -13.53 -41.87
CA LYS A 793 17.59 -13.06 -42.73
C LYS A 793 17.54 -11.53 -42.73
N LEU A 794 18.64 -10.89 -42.34
CA LEU A 794 18.84 -9.46 -42.53
C LEU A 794 18.79 -9.14 -44.03
N PRO A 795 18.18 -8.03 -44.46
CA PRO A 795 18.29 -7.58 -45.84
C PRO A 795 19.74 -7.16 -46.10
N GLU A 796 20.38 -7.76 -47.10
CA GLU A 796 21.61 -7.21 -47.69
C GLU A 796 21.25 -5.88 -48.35
N ILE A 797 21.77 -4.79 -47.80
CA ILE A 797 21.73 -3.48 -48.46
C ILE A 797 22.88 -3.49 -49.47
N ASN A 798 22.54 -3.58 -50.76
CA ASN A 798 23.50 -3.39 -51.83
C ASN A 798 23.78 -1.88 -51.98
N PHE A 799 25.05 -1.48 -51.97
CA PHE A 799 25.51 -0.09 -52.07
C PHE A 799 26.05 0.23 -53.48
N ASP A 800 25.34 -0.23 -54.51
CA ASP A 800 25.49 0.27 -55.88
C ASP A 800 24.46 1.38 -56.17
#